data_AF-A0A8H5RF23-F1
#
_entry.id   AF-A0A8H5RF23-F1
#
_cell.length_a   1.000
_cell.length_b   1.000
_cell.length_c   1.000
_cell.angle_alpha   90.00
_cell.angle_beta   90.00
_cell.angle_gamma   90.00
#
_symmetry.space_group_name_H-M   'P 1'
#
loop_
_entity.id
_entity.type
_entity.pdbx_description
1 polymer ?
#
loop_
_entity_poly.entity_id
_entity_poly.type
_entity_poly.pdbx_seq_one_letter_code
_entity_poly.pdbx_strand_id
1 'polypeptide(L)'
;MLSSSNVMRTGILRTGRLATRNTALLARSATAQIQTTRRNFSSSQRTLCASCATSGGQSCARHNPNSRASAGNITTSFSANSSLGKTAAYATAASPVIPNEQWAQVLEERGGAVQYKKIPVPTPGSDEVLINVKYSGVCHTDLHAVNGDWPLESKMPLVGGHEGAGIVVARGELVKDVEIGDHVGLKWLHGSCMSCEQCRQSNESLCSEASLSGYTVDGSFQQYAVGKAAHVARIPKDCDLAGVAPILCAGLTVYKALKSSGVRPGQSVVIAGAGGGLGTFAIQYAKAMGLRVTALDGGDEKRKVCTELGADVFVDFKTSTDIVGEIKNATGGLGPDAVLLLAASEKPFQQASQYVKSKGTIVCVGLPANAFVKAPVFDTVVREINIKGSYVGNRQDTAEAIEFYRQGLIKAPYKESNPGLRGADPSVKMRARNVSHYTIPDDEACDYASGLSTYSQVSPELQHEESESGAKLQFEFRLLERMDKSPLTYPAIAFEMFALSICTSVLGLCSSFALGFTNPIRTGSDPHIVYQDGMYYLTSTTWTNVSITKAPTIEGLKTAESQLIWSDRSNATRACNFWAPEMHKVGDTWYVYFSASICDEDNWDVMLPTLRVYVLKGGKENPLSADYEMLDAIIPPNFNAGMLDATIFEIEGTEYFLFSSVEGPKSPDGASLWIAKLLSPTTCGNATMIAHPEFEWEKSDSPVLEGPYGIISPGGTTYVVYAADSCNTPAYKLGAMKFTKGSDPLSPDSWTKLPDPIFETKNGLYGPAHNAFFKSPDGTEDWNVFHANLNAEDRCGPSRKTFIQPLSWKGDMIDLGEPLPVGTEIKPPSGE
;
A
#
# COMPACT_ATOMS: atom_id res chain seq x y z
N MET A 1 -29.59 59.22 4.04
CA MET A 1 -30.03 57.98 4.71
C MET A 1 -28.89 56.98 4.47
N LEU A 2 -28.02 56.64 5.43
CA LEU A 2 -28.25 56.09 6.78
C LEU A 2 -29.03 54.76 6.71
N SER A 3 -28.68 53.66 7.40
CA SER A 3 -27.66 53.40 8.44
C SER A 3 -27.24 51.92 8.37
N SER A 4 -25.96 51.54 8.37
CA SER A 4 -25.10 51.24 9.55
C SER A 4 -25.65 50.28 10.62
N SER A 5 -24.91 49.16 10.78
CA SER A 5 -24.31 48.62 12.03
C SER A 5 -25.19 48.08 13.18
N ASN A 6 -24.90 46.84 13.64
CA ASN A 6 -24.20 46.53 14.91
C ASN A 6 -24.22 44.99 15.20
N VAL A 7 -23.14 44.28 15.64
CA VAL A 7 -22.27 44.42 16.85
C VAL A 7 -23.07 43.95 18.10
N MET A 8 -22.64 43.01 18.97
CA MET A 8 -21.31 42.71 19.56
C MET A 8 -21.23 41.32 20.28
N ARG A 9 -19.99 40.82 20.55
CA ARG A 9 -19.40 40.24 21.81
C ARG A 9 -20.28 39.59 22.91
N THR A 10 -19.84 38.74 23.86
CA THR A 10 -18.59 38.01 24.23
C THR A 10 -18.91 37.07 25.41
N GLY A 11 -18.14 36.00 25.63
CA GLY A 11 -18.16 35.25 26.91
C GLY A 11 -16.91 34.39 27.10
N ILE A 12 -16.09 34.70 28.11
CA ILE A 12 -14.83 34.01 28.47
C ILE A 12 -15.03 33.26 29.80
N LEU A 13 -14.11 32.33 30.12
CA LEU A 13 -13.93 31.55 31.38
C LEU A 13 -14.52 30.13 31.28
N ARG A 14 -13.89 29.06 31.80
CA ARG A 14 -12.73 28.98 32.72
C ARG A 14 -11.94 27.67 32.55
N THR A 15 -10.65 27.70 32.87
CA THR A 15 -9.76 26.53 32.92
C THR A 15 -10.00 25.63 34.15
N GLY A 16 -9.86 24.32 34.00
CA GLY A 16 -9.70 23.37 35.11
C GLY A 16 -8.43 22.53 34.93
N ARG A 17 -7.51 22.54 35.92
CA ARG A 17 -6.32 21.67 35.97
C ARG A 17 -6.62 20.40 36.76
N LEU A 18 -6.15 19.27 36.26
CA LEU A 18 -5.70 18.09 37.02
C LEU A 18 -4.73 17.33 36.10
N ALA A 19 -3.71 16.58 36.53
CA ALA A 19 -2.92 16.49 37.74
C ALA A 19 -1.91 15.36 37.41
N THR A 20 -0.63 15.67 37.25
CA THR A 20 0.40 14.68 36.89
C THR A 20 0.65 13.68 38.03
N ARG A 21 0.78 12.39 37.69
CA ARG A 21 1.41 11.40 38.58
C ARG A 21 2.57 10.71 37.85
N ASN A 22 3.76 10.88 38.41
CA ASN A 22 4.95 10.11 38.03
C ASN A 22 4.87 8.70 38.65
N THR A 23 5.19 7.68 37.86
CA THR A 23 5.65 6.38 38.36
C THR A 23 6.82 5.91 37.51
N ALA A 24 8.04 6.06 38.04
CA ALA A 24 9.20 5.36 37.51
C ALA A 24 9.14 3.89 37.94
N LEU A 25 9.43 2.96 37.04
CA LEU A 25 9.77 1.58 37.41
C LEU A 25 11.09 1.17 36.75
N LEU A 26 11.90 0.47 37.53
CA LEU A 26 13.28 0.12 37.21
C LEU A 26 13.37 -1.04 36.22
N ALA A 27 14.27 -0.91 35.26
CA ALA A 27 14.74 -2.03 34.47
C ALA A 27 15.47 -3.06 35.35
N ARG A 28 15.29 -4.36 35.05
CA ARG A 28 16.17 -5.43 35.52
C ARG A 28 16.80 -6.13 34.32
N SER A 29 18.09 -5.89 34.13
CA SER A 29 18.93 -6.57 33.15
C SER A 29 19.10 -8.05 33.52
N ALA A 30 18.97 -8.94 32.54
CA ALA A 30 19.38 -10.34 32.67
C ALA A 30 20.49 -10.62 31.65
N THR A 31 21.73 -10.54 32.10
CA THR A 31 22.92 -10.78 31.27
C THR A 31 23.13 -12.28 31.10
N ALA A 32 23.13 -12.77 29.85
CA ALA A 32 23.52 -14.14 29.53
C ALA A 32 24.76 -14.13 28.62
N GLN A 33 25.94 -14.32 29.21
CA GLN A 33 27.14 -14.66 28.47
C GLN A 33 27.06 -16.13 28.02
N ILE A 34 27.30 -16.41 26.74
CA ILE A 34 27.68 -17.76 26.30
C ILE A 34 29.03 -17.67 25.59
N GLN A 35 29.96 -18.52 26.04
CA GLN A 35 31.36 -18.47 25.66
C GLN A 35 31.60 -19.08 24.27
N THR A 36 32.47 -18.45 23.50
CA THR A 36 33.04 -19.01 22.27
C THR A 36 33.89 -20.25 22.57
N THR A 37 33.66 -21.35 21.84
CA THR A 37 34.60 -22.48 21.79
C THR A 37 35.34 -22.50 20.46
N ARG A 38 36.61 -22.07 20.48
CA ARG A 38 37.54 -22.28 19.37
C ARG A 38 37.85 -23.77 19.23
N ARG A 39 37.87 -24.28 17.99
CA ARG A 39 38.71 -25.43 17.61
C ARG A 39 39.63 -25.01 16.48
N ASN A 40 40.90 -24.80 16.81
CA ASN A 40 41.97 -24.81 15.82
C ASN A 40 42.23 -26.26 15.41
N PHE A 41 42.48 -26.51 14.13
CA PHE A 41 43.42 -27.55 13.71
C PHE A 41 44.25 -27.05 12.52
N SER A 42 45.48 -27.53 12.44
CA SER A 42 46.59 -26.81 11.78
C SER A 42 47.19 -27.56 10.59
N SER A 43 47.55 -26.79 9.56
CA SER A 43 48.78 -26.89 8.76
C SER A 43 49.30 -28.25 8.23
N SER A 44 49.44 -28.34 6.91
CA SER A 44 50.71 -28.72 6.21
C SER A 44 50.55 -28.41 4.71
N GLN A 45 51.32 -27.50 4.09
CA GLN A 45 52.73 -27.52 3.66
C GLN A 45 53.03 -28.21 2.31
N ARG A 46 53.87 -27.51 1.50
CA ARG A 46 54.46 -27.77 0.15
C ARG A 46 53.95 -26.72 -0.86
N THR A 47 54.65 -25.66 -1.30
CA THR A 47 56.08 -25.29 -1.41
C THR A 47 56.78 -25.75 -2.70
N LEU A 48 56.94 -24.80 -3.64
CA LEU A 48 57.91 -24.72 -4.77
C LEU A 48 57.78 -25.77 -5.92
N CYS A 49 58.23 -25.52 -7.17
CA CYS A 49 59.12 -24.48 -7.69
C CYS A 49 58.78 -24.08 -9.16
N ALA A 50 59.44 -23.05 -9.69
CA ALA A 50 59.30 -22.54 -11.08
C ALA A 50 60.51 -22.88 -11.97
N SER A 51 60.41 -22.70 -13.30
CA SER A 51 61.56 -22.39 -14.18
C SER A 51 61.20 -22.00 -15.63
N CYS A 52 61.83 -20.92 -16.12
CA CYS A 52 62.26 -20.52 -17.49
C CYS A 52 61.30 -20.66 -18.71
N ALA A 53 61.07 -19.70 -19.61
CA ALA A 53 61.80 -18.51 -20.16
C ALA A 53 62.57 -18.72 -21.48
N THR A 54 62.68 -17.62 -22.27
CA THR A 54 63.26 -17.44 -23.63
C THR A 54 62.37 -17.91 -24.80
N SER A 55 62.35 -17.26 -25.99
CA SER A 55 63.18 -16.19 -26.58
C SER A 55 62.39 -15.20 -27.47
N GLY A 56 63.02 -14.06 -27.84
CA GLY A 56 62.44 -12.94 -28.62
C GLY A 56 62.10 -13.20 -30.11
N GLY A 57 61.85 -12.18 -30.94
CA GLY A 57 61.88 -10.73 -30.70
C GLY A 57 61.68 -9.90 -31.99
N GLN A 58 61.63 -8.57 -31.82
CA GLN A 58 61.70 -7.50 -32.84
C GLN A 58 60.53 -7.27 -33.84
N SER A 59 60.47 -6.01 -34.25
CA SER A 59 59.42 -5.31 -35.01
C SER A 59 59.61 -5.33 -36.53
N CYS A 60 58.57 -4.98 -37.29
CA CYS A 60 58.65 -3.92 -38.31
C CYS A 60 57.26 -3.42 -38.76
N ALA A 61 57.22 -2.33 -39.53
CA ALA A 61 56.02 -1.51 -39.70
C ALA A 61 55.75 -1.05 -41.15
N ARG A 62 54.55 -0.45 -41.34
CA ARG A 62 54.13 0.53 -42.37
C ARG A 62 53.65 0.07 -43.76
N HIS A 63 52.70 0.89 -44.25
CA HIS A 63 52.34 1.22 -45.65
C HIS A 63 51.58 0.19 -46.49
N ASN A 64 50.70 0.57 -47.45
CA ASN A 64 49.84 1.76 -47.64
C ASN A 64 48.68 1.35 -48.63
N PRO A 65 47.94 2.19 -49.39
CA PRO A 65 46.48 2.07 -49.41
C PRO A 65 45.89 1.84 -50.84
N ASN A 66 44.60 2.16 -50.98
CA ASN A 66 43.83 2.36 -52.23
C ASN A 66 43.34 1.13 -53.00
N SER A 67 42.02 0.98 -53.07
CA SER A 67 41.28 1.38 -54.28
C SER A 67 39.78 1.58 -54.01
N ARG A 68 39.17 2.56 -54.69
CA ARG A 68 37.73 2.91 -54.65
C ARG A 68 36.97 2.29 -55.84
N ALA A 69 35.65 2.23 -55.69
CA ALA A 69 34.62 2.09 -56.74
C ALA A 69 34.53 0.70 -57.42
N SER A 70 33.35 0.15 -57.68
CA SER A 70 32.23 0.78 -58.40
C SER A 70 30.84 0.38 -57.89
N ALA A 71 29.85 1.27 -58.10
CA ALA A 71 28.44 0.95 -57.92
C ALA A 71 27.89 0.09 -59.08
N GLY A 72 26.92 -0.78 -58.79
CA GLY A 72 26.14 -1.53 -59.76
C GLY A 72 24.79 -1.90 -59.19
N ASN A 73 23.73 -1.24 -59.63
CA ASN A 73 22.34 -1.62 -59.33
C ASN A 73 21.99 -2.94 -60.04
N ILE A 74 21.05 -3.73 -59.49
CA ILE A 74 19.82 -4.23 -60.19
C ILE A 74 19.00 -5.19 -59.30
N THR A 75 17.75 -4.77 -59.05
CA THR A 75 16.48 -5.47 -58.77
C THR A 75 16.40 -6.91 -58.19
N THR A 76 15.69 -6.99 -57.05
CA THR A 76 14.60 -7.94 -56.69
C THR A 76 14.60 -9.40 -57.20
N SER A 77 14.54 -10.37 -56.27
CA SER A 77 13.35 -11.24 -56.05
C SER A 77 13.56 -12.24 -54.91
N PHE A 78 12.46 -12.72 -54.31
CA PHE A 78 12.43 -13.69 -53.21
C PHE A 78 12.34 -15.14 -53.72
N SER A 79 13.09 -16.06 -53.09
CA SER A 79 12.57 -17.24 -52.36
C SER A 79 13.42 -18.52 -52.49
N ALA A 80 13.60 -19.21 -51.34
CA ALA A 80 13.93 -20.63 -51.13
C ALA A 80 15.23 -21.23 -51.78
N ASN A 81 15.96 -22.20 -51.18
CA ASN A 81 15.62 -23.07 -50.05
C ASN A 81 16.84 -23.63 -49.29
N SER A 82 16.61 -23.91 -48.00
CA SER A 82 17.21 -24.92 -47.10
C SER A 82 18.60 -25.54 -47.30
N SER A 83 19.42 -25.46 -46.23
CA SER A 83 19.97 -26.66 -45.57
C SER A 83 20.23 -26.42 -44.07
N LEU A 84 19.72 -27.30 -43.19
CA LEU A 84 19.68 -27.12 -41.72
C LEU A 84 21.01 -27.39 -41.01
N GLY A 85 21.19 -26.76 -39.83
CA GLY A 85 22.36 -26.92 -38.96
C GLY A 85 22.11 -26.73 -37.45
N LYS A 86 21.00 -27.28 -36.92
CA LYS A 86 20.67 -27.47 -35.47
C LYS A 86 20.74 -26.23 -34.55
N THR A 87 19.56 -25.69 -34.23
CA THR A 87 19.33 -24.80 -33.09
C THR A 87 19.36 -25.55 -31.75
N ALA A 88 19.86 -24.90 -30.70
CA ALA A 88 19.54 -25.23 -29.32
C ALA A 88 18.29 -24.43 -28.91
N ALA A 89 17.22 -25.11 -28.52
CA ALA A 89 15.97 -24.46 -28.15
C ALA A 89 15.99 -24.06 -26.67
N TYR A 90 16.09 -22.76 -26.38
CA TYR A 90 15.66 -22.22 -25.09
C TYR A 90 14.13 -22.09 -25.11
N ALA A 91 13.48 -22.62 -24.08
CA ALA A 91 12.03 -22.67 -24.01
C ALA A 91 11.45 -21.30 -23.68
N THR A 92 10.72 -20.71 -24.62
CA THR A 92 9.76 -19.63 -24.33
C THR A 92 8.78 -20.12 -23.26
N ALA A 93 8.61 -19.37 -22.16
CA ALA A 93 7.46 -19.55 -21.30
C ALA A 93 6.21 -19.25 -22.14
N ALA A 94 5.47 -20.30 -22.51
CA ALA A 94 4.29 -20.15 -23.36
C ALA A 94 3.23 -19.32 -22.64
N SER A 95 2.47 -18.51 -23.39
CA SER A 95 1.21 -17.94 -22.90
C SER A 95 0.38 -19.06 -22.25
N PRO A 96 -0.21 -18.84 -21.06
CA PRO A 96 -0.87 -19.91 -20.32
C PRO A 96 -1.92 -20.58 -21.20
N VAL A 97 -1.82 -21.90 -21.37
CA VAL A 97 -2.72 -22.66 -22.24
C VAL A 97 -4.10 -22.69 -21.59
N ILE A 98 -4.98 -21.79 -22.02
CA ILE A 98 -6.37 -21.72 -21.60
C ILE A 98 -7.08 -22.96 -22.17
N PRO A 99 -7.68 -23.84 -21.34
CA PRO A 99 -8.35 -25.03 -21.83
C PRO A 99 -9.72 -24.68 -22.41
N ASN A 100 -10.24 -25.48 -23.34
CA ASN A 100 -11.59 -25.30 -23.88
C ASN A 100 -12.70 -25.69 -22.89
N GLU A 101 -12.38 -26.55 -21.92
CA GLU A 101 -13.28 -27.02 -20.85
C GLU A 101 -12.65 -26.82 -19.48
N GLN A 102 -13.50 -26.63 -18.48
CA GLN A 102 -13.14 -26.47 -17.07
C GLN A 102 -14.14 -27.19 -16.16
N TRP A 103 -13.77 -27.41 -14.90
CA TRP A 103 -14.70 -27.85 -13.86
C TRP A 103 -15.42 -26.67 -13.21
N ALA A 104 -16.71 -26.84 -12.94
CA ALA A 104 -17.54 -25.88 -12.20
C ALA A 104 -18.58 -26.58 -11.32
N GLN A 105 -19.05 -25.87 -10.30
CA GLN A 105 -20.29 -26.18 -9.59
C GLN A 105 -21.44 -25.44 -10.29
N VAL A 106 -22.38 -26.19 -10.86
CA VAL A 106 -23.48 -25.67 -11.68
C VAL A 106 -24.82 -26.03 -11.07
N LEU A 107 -25.67 -25.03 -10.88
CA LEU A 107 -27.07 -25.17 -10.55
C LEU A 107 -27.89 -25.10 -11.85
N GLU A 108 -28.58 -26.19 -12.21
CA GLU A 108 -29.39 -26.22 -13.44
C GLU A 108 -30.77 -25.57 -13.24
N GLU A 109 -31.32 -25.67 -12.03
CA GLU A 109 -32.65 -25.19 -11.63
C GLU A 109 -32.65 -24.68 -10.19
N ARG A 110 -33.47 -23.65 -9.91
CA ARG A 110 -33.59 -23.03 -8.58
C ARG A 110 -34.09 -24.06 -7.54
N GLY A 111 -33.44 -24.12 -6.39
CA GLY A 111 -33.69 -25.13 -5.34
C GLY A 111 -33.18 -26.54 -5.67
N GLY A 112 -32.61 -26.75 -6.85
CA GLY A 112 -32.06 -28.04 -7.28
C GLY A 112 -30.70 -28.38 -6.65
N ALA A 113 -30.20 -29.59 -6.95
CA ALA A 113 -28.88 -30.01 -6.50
C ALA A 113 -27.77 -29.36 -7.33
N VAL A 114 -26.72 -28.84 -6.66
CA VAL A 114 -25.52 -28.30 -7.30
C VAL A 114 -24.68 -29.44 -7.88
N GLN A 115 -24.45 -29.41 -9.19
CA GLN A 115 -23.72 -30.44 -9.94
C GLN A 115 -22.26 -30.04 -10.17
N TYR A 116 -21.31 -30.87 -9.75
CA TYR A 116 -19.90 -30.69 -10.12
C TYR A 116 -19.63 -31.35 -11.48
N LYS A 117 -19.61 -30.55 -12.54
CA LYS A 117 -19.47 -31.02 -13.94
C LYS A 117 -18.44 -30.21 -14.71
N LYS A 118 -18.11 -30.68 -15.92
CA LYS A 118 -17.37 -29.89 -16.91
C LYS A 118 -18.31 -28.92 -17.62
N ILE A 119 -17.82 -27.71 -17.89
CA ILE A 119 -18.44 -26.69 -18.75
C ILE A 119 -17.37 -26.07 -19.65
N PRO A 120 -17.75 -25.37 -20.74
CA PRO A 120 -16.80 -24.56 -21.52
C PRO A 120 -16.10 -23.49 -20.68
N VAL A 121 -14.88 -23.11 -21.04
CA VAL A 121 -14.26 -21.88 -20.52
C VAL A 121 -14.86 -20.67 -21.25
N PRO A 122 -15.34 -19.64 -20.53
CA PRO A 122 -15.87 -18.44 -21.16
C PRO A 122 -14.77 -17.64 -21.84
N THR A 123 -15.09 -17.02 -22.98
CA THR A 123 -14.23 -16.02 -23.63
C THR A 123 -14.58 -14.64 -23.08
N PRO A 124 -13.62 -13.83 -22.61
CA PRO A 124 -13.91 -12.48 -22.13
C PRO A 124 -14.31 -11.56 -23.30
N GLY A 125 -15.32 -10.72 -23.08
CA GLY A 125 -15.65 -9.58 -23.93
C GLY A 125 -14.58 -8.49 -23.92
N SER A 126 -14.80 -7.42 -24.71
CA SER A 126 -13.80 -6.38 -24.94
C SER A 126 -13.42 -5.56 -23.70
N ASP A 127 -14.30 -5.46 -22.71
CA ASP A 127 -14.12 -4.74 -21.42
C ASP A 127 -13.94 -5.70 -20.22
N GLU A 128 -13.65 -6.97 -20.48
CA GLU A 128 -13.61 -8.05 -19.49
C GLU A 128 -12.23 -8.69 -19.36
N VAL A 129 -11.99 -9.30 -18.20
CA VAL A 129 -10.84 -10.17 -17.95
C VAL A 129 -11.31 -11.61 -17.72
N LEU A 130 -10.51 -12.57 -18.18
CA LEU A 130 -10.65 -13.97 -17.82
C LEU A 130 -9.71 -14.28 -16.65
N ILE A 131 -10.30 -14.72 -15.54
CA ILE A 131 -9.63 -14.94 -14.26
C ILE A 131 -9.51 -16.45 -14.03
N ASN A 132 -8.29 -16.95 -13.91
CA ASN A 132 -8.01 -18.29 -13.39
C ASN A 132 -8.16 -18.24 -11.86
N VAL A 133 -9.35 -18.56 -11.38
CA VAL A 133 -9.74 -18.50 -9.97
C VAL A 133 -8.93 -19.55 -9.19
N LYS A 134 -8.19 -19.11 -8.18
CA LYS A 134 -7.35 -19.97 -7.34
C LYS A 134 -8.10 -20.42 -6.09
N TYR A 135 -8.87 -19.51 -5.52
CA TYR A 135 -9.68 -19.70 -4.32
C TYR A 135 -11.00 -18.94 -4.48
N SER A 136 -12.04 -19.44 -3.84
CA SER A 136 -13.28 -18.68 -3.63
C SER A 136 -13.66 -18.75 -2.17
N GLY A 137 -14.05 -17.62 -1.60
CA GLY A 137 -14.86 -17.61 -0.39
C GLY A 137 -16.26 -18.17 -0.66
N VAL A 138 -17.01 -18.43 0.40
CA VAL A 138 -18.36 -19.00 0.38
C VAL A 138 -19.13 -18.37 1.54
N CYS A 139 -20.32 -17.81 1.29
CA CYS A 139 -21.16 -17.29 2.37
C CYS A 139 -22.66 -17.54 2.13
N HIS A 140 -23.51 -17.09 3.07
CA HIS A 140 -24.96 -17.35 3.03
C HIS A 140 -25.67 -16.73 1.81
N THR A 141 -25.09 -15.71 1.18
CA THR A 141 -25.57 -15.19 -0.12
C THR A 141 -25.63 -16.27 -1.19
N ASP A 142 -24.63 -17.16 -1.26
CA ASP A 142 -24.61 -18.24 -2.25
C ASP A 142 -25.73 -19.27 -1.97
N LEU A 143 -26.08 -19.49 -0.71
CA LEU A 143 -27.22 -20.33 -0.32
C LEU A 143 -28.56 -19.68 -0.68
N HIS A 144 -28.74 -18.39 -0.43
CA HIS A 144 -29.93 -17.65 -0.84
C HIS A 144 -30.10 -17.60 -2.37
N ALA A 145 -28.99 -17.58 -3.13
CA ALA A 145 -29.00 -17.70 -4.58
C ALA A 145 -29.47 -19.09 -5.05
N VAL A 146 -29.02 -20.17 -4.39
CA VAL A 146 -29.47 -21.55 -4.66
C VAL A 146 -30.96 -21.73 -4.35
N ASN A 147 -31.40 -21.29 -3.18
CA ASN A 147 -32.80 -21.41 -2.75
C ASN A 147 -33.74 -20.49 -3.56
N GLY A 148 -33.24 -19.33 -3.98
CA GLY A 148 -34.04 -18.27 -4.60
C GLY A 148 -34.88 -17.48 -3.61
N ASP A 149 -34.38 -17.28 -2.39
CA ASP A 149 -35.08 -16.62 -1.27
C ASP A 149 -35.35 -15.12 -1.49
N TRP A 150 -34.69 -14.52 -2.50
CA TRP A 150 -34.76 -13.09 -2.80
C TRP A 150 -35.67 -12.81 -4.01
N PRO A 151 -36.35 -11.64 -4.05
CA PRO A 151 -37.31 -11.28 -5.11
C PRO A 151 -36.64 -10.87 -6.44
N LEU A 152 -35.37 -11.22 -6.65
CA LEU A 152 -34.64 -11.01 -7.88
C LEU A 152 -34.64 -12.30 -8.72
N GLU A 153 -34.64 -12.15 -10.04
CA GLU A 153 -34.50 -13.28 -10.93
C GLU A 153 -33.03 -13.67 -11.05
N SER A 154 -32.76 -14.96 -10.88
CA SER A 154 -31.42 -15.55 -10.99
C SER A 154 -31.27 -16.18 -12.38
N LYS A 155 -30.12 -15.99 -13.03
CA LYS A 155 -29.75 -16.72 -14.25
C LYS A 155 -29.84 -18.23 -13.99
N MET A 156 -30.23 -19.00 -15.00
CA MET A 156 -30.16 -20.47 -15.02
C MET A 156 -29.74 -20.95 -16.42
N PRO A 157 -28.89 -21.99 -16.54
CA PRO A 157 -28.10 -22.61 -15.46
C PRO A 157 -27.05 -21.61 -14.92
N LEU A 158 -26.61 -21.81 -13.68
CA LEU A 158 -25.79 -20.85 -12.92
C LEU A 158 -24.57 -21.50 -12.28
N VAL A 159 -23.40 -20.90 -12.45
CA VAL A 159 -22.25 -21.09 -11.55
C VAL A 159 -22.35 -20.07 -10.43
N GLY A 160 -22.42 -20.53 -9.18
CA GLY A 160 -22.46 -19.66 -7.99
C GLY A 160 -21.12 -19.02 -7.62
N GLY A 161 -21.06 -18.32 -6.47
CA GLY A 161 -19.84 -17.77 -5.90
C GLY A 161 -19.56 -16.32 -6.30
N HIS A 162 -19.15 -15.50 -5.33
CA HIS A 162 -18.94 -14.06 -5.53
C HIS A 162 -17.76 -13.51 -4.70
N GLU A 163 -16.83 -14.38 -4.36
CA GLU A 163 -15.67 -14.15 -3.48
C GLU A 163 -14.39 -14.76 -4.10
N GLY A 164 -14.26 -14.69 -5.43
CA GLY A 164 -13.20 -15.39 -6.18
C GLY A 164 -11.90 -14.60 -6.23
N ALA A 165 -10.83 -15.14 -5.66
CA ALA A 165 -9.47 -14.59 -5.80
C ALA A 165 -8.68 -15.41 -6.83
N GLY A 166 -8.09 -14.75 -7.82
CA GLY A 166 -7.44 -15.43 -8.93
C GLY A 166 -6.46 -14.59 -9.71
N ILE A 167 -5.96 -15.15 -10.82
CA ILE A 167 -4.93 -14.54 -11.68
C ILE A 167 -5.52 -14.32 -13.07
N VAL A 168 -5.35 -13.14 -13.65
CA VAL A 168 -5.79 -12.85 -15.03
C VAL A 168 -4.98 -13.67 -16.03
N VAL A 169 -5.67 -14.35 -16.93
CA VAL A 169 -5.05 -15.19 -17.99
C VAL A 169 -5.38 -14.73 -19.41
N ALA A 170 -6.41 -13.89 -19.58
CA ALA A 170 -6.70 -13.16 -20.81
C ALA A 170 -7.47 -11.87 -20.49
N ARG A 171 -7.46 -10.91 -21.41
CA ARG A 171 -8.22 -9.66 -21.30
C ARG A 171 -8.76 -9.20 -22.65
N GLY A 172 -9.87 -8.48 -22.64
CA GLY A 172 -10.41 -7.79 -23.79
C GLY A 172 -9.56 -6.60 -24.24
N GLU A 173 -9.75 -6.19 -25.48
CA GLU A 173 -8.98 -5.12 -26.15
C GLU A 173 -9.16 -3.71 -25.54
N LEU A 174 -10.27 -3.45 -24.83
CA LEU A 174 -10.55 -2.16 -24.18
C LEU A 174 -10.04 -2.11 -22.73
N VAL A 175 -9.62 -3.25 -22.17
CA VAL A 175 -8.98 -3.31 -20.85
C VAL A 175 -7.56 -2.77 -20.96
N LYS A 176 -7.20 -1.77 -20.14
CA LYS A 176 -5.90 -1.08 -20.19
C LYS A 176 -5.23 -0.89 -18.81
N ASP A 177 -5.93 -1.31 -17.77
CA ASP A 177 -5.61 -1.09 -16.36
C ASP A 177 -5.68 -2.39 -15.54
N VAL A 178 -5.62 -3.53 -16.25
CA VAL A 178 -5.43 -4.89 -15.76
C VAL A 178 -4.62 -5.63 -16.81
N GLU A 179 -3.58 -6.34 -16.40
CA GLU A 179 -2.72 -7.12 -17.28
C GLU A 179 -2.80 -8.63 -17.00
N ILE A 180 -2.33 -9.43 -17.95
CA ILE A 180 -2.21 -10.88 -17.76
C ILE A 180 -1.15 -11.14 -16.68
N GLY A 181 -1.48 -11.96 -15.69
CA GLY A 181 -0.67 -12.19 -14.50
C GLY A 181 -1.08 -11.35 -13.27
N ASP A 182 -1.98 -10.37 -13.42
CA ASP A 182 -2.49 -9.62 -12.26
C ASP A 182 -3.33 -10.49 -11.34
N HIS A 183 -3.15 -10.28 -10.03
CA HIS A 183 -4.03 -10.85 -9.02
C HIS A 183 -5.30 -9.99 -8.93
N VAL A 184 -6.47 -10.63 -9.10
CA VAL A 184 -7.77 -9.94 -9.12
C VAL A 184 -8.86 -10.69 -8.35
N GLY A 185 -9.80 -9.92 -7.83
CA GLY A 185 -10.95 -10.42 -7.06
C GLY A 185 -12.28 -10.24 -7.78
N LEU A 186 -12.98 -11.33 -8.05
CA LEU A 186 -14.38 -11.33 -8.47
C LEU A 186 -15.28 -11.16 -7.24
N LYS A 187 -16.03 -10.05 -7.21
CA LYS A 187 -16.93 -9.65 -6.12
C LYS A 187 -18.39 -9.87 -6.49
N TRP A 188 -19.29 -9.69 -5.51
CA TRP A 188 -20.74 -9.61 -5.71
C TRP A 188 -21.16 -8.71 -6.88
N LEU A 189 -20.80 -7.42 -6.84
CA LEU A 189 -21.04 -6.53 -7.97
C LEU A 189 -20.05 -6.87 -9.09
N HIS A 190 -20.56 -7.56 -10.11
CA HIS A 190 -19.80 -7.96 -11.30
C HIS A 190 -19.59 -6.79 -12.26
N GLY A 191 -20.62 -5.96 -12.45
CA GLY A 191 -20.62 -4.89 -13.43
C GLY A 191 -21.83 -3.97 -13.33
N SER A 192 -21.76 -2.79 -13.93
CA SER A 192 -22.88 -1.85 -14.05
C SER A 192 -22.84 -1.10 -15.38
N CYS A 193 -23.85 -0.27 -15.69
CA CYS A 193 -23.90 0.50 -16.93
C CYS A 193 -22.90 1.67 -17.01
N MET A 194 -22.16 1.96 -15.94
CA MET A 194 -21.15 3.03 -15.81
C MET A 194 -21.59 4.46 -16.19
N SER A 195 -22.87 4.70 -16.45
CA SER A 195 -23.39 5.93 -17.06
C SER A 195 -24.59 6.56 -16.35
N CYS A 196 -25.35 5.78 -15.57
CA CYS A 196 -26.46 6.30 -14.78
C CYS A 196 -25.98 7.22 -13.64
N GLU A 197 -26.91 7.92 -12.99
CA GLU A 197 -26.61 8.79 -11.84
C GLU A 197 -25.84 8.06 -10.74
N GLN A 198 -26.30 6.88 -10.33
CA GLN A 198 -25.68 6.10 -9.26
C GLN A 198 -24.24 5.69 -9.62
N CYS A 199 -23.99 5.28 -10.87
CA CYS A 199 -22.64 4.92 -11.31
C CYS A 199 -21.68 6.12 -11.29
N ARG A 200 -22.14 7.30 -11.75
CA ARG A 200 -21.33 8.53 -11.75
C ARG A 200 -21.01 9.04 -10.34
N GLN A 201 -21.79 8.64 -9.34
CA GLN A 201 -21.54 8.94 -7.92
C GLN A 201 -20.75 7.84 -7.18
N SER A 202 -20.22 6.82 -7.89
CA SER A 202 -19.57 5.64 -7.30
C SER A 202 -20.47 4.85 -6.33
N ASN A 203 -21.77 4.81 -6.65
CA ASN A 203 -22.78 3.95 -6.05
C ASN A 203 -23.18 2.85 -7.07
N GLU A 204 -22.19 2.23 -7.73
CA GLU A 204 -22.44 1.31 -8.86
C GLU A 204 -23.35 0.10 -8.48
N SER A 205 -23.41 -0.25 -7.19
CA SER A 205 -24.29 -1.29 -6.63
C SER A 205 -25.77 -0.92 -6.57
N LEU A 206 -26.11 0.36 -6.82
CA LEU A 206 -27.49 0.86 -6.94
C LEU A 206 -27.91 1.10 -8.41
N CYS A 207 -27.13 0.57 -9.37
CA CYS A 207 -27.48 0.60 -10.78
C CYS A 207 -28.66 -0.34 -11.08
N SER A 208 -29.64 0.09 -11.89
CA SER A 208 -30.72 -0.77 -12.38
C SER A 208 -30.20 -1.92 -13.25
N GLU A 209 -29.10 -1.68 -13.97
CA GLU A 209 -28.42 -2.63 -14.84
C GLU A 209 -27.22 -3.31 -14.13
N ALA A 210 -27.30 -3.50 -12.81
CA ALA A 210 -26.24 -4.18 -12.06
C ALA A 210 -26.20 -5.68 -12.42
N SER A 211 -25.03 -6.15 -12.84
CA SER A 211 -24.75 -7.59 -12.96
C SER A 211 -24.08 -8.10 -11.69
N LEU A 212 -24.47 -9.30 -11.27
CA LEU A 212 -24.19 -9.84 -9.94
C LEU A 212 -23.57 -11.24 -10.08
N SER A 213 -22.32 -11.38 -9.64
CA SER A 213 -21.55 -12.63 -9.75
C SER A 213 -22.22 -13.72 -8.92
N GLY A 214 -22.36 -14.91 -9.51
CA GLY A 214 -23.04 -16.01 -8.84
C GLY A 214 -24.56 -15.82 -8.68
N TYR A 215 -25.16 -14.90 -9.46
CA TYR A 215 -26.60 -14.63 -9.39
C TYR A 215 -27.23 -14.30 -10.76
N THR A 216 -26.90 -13.14 -11.36
CA THR A 216 -27.36 -12.79 -12.72
C THR A 216 -26.33 -13.12 -13.79
N VAL A 217 -25.07 -13.33 -13.40
CA VAL A 217 -23.97 -13.84 -14.24
C VAL A 217 -23.19 -14.92 -13.49
N ASP A 218 -22.45 -15.74 -14.23
CA ASP A 218 -21.68 -16.85 -13.63
C ASP A 218 -20.56 -16.34 -12.71
N GLY A 219 -20.43 -17.03 -11.57
CA GLY A 219 -19.61 -16.62 -10.44
C GLY A 219 -18.26 -17.31 -10.32
N SER A 220 -17.72 -17.34 -9.10
CA SER A 220 -16.38 -17.84 -8.78
C SER A 220 -16.27 -19.34 -8.47
N PHE A 221 -17.36 -20.12 -8.47
CA PHE A 221 -17.30 -21.57 -8.23
C PHE A 221 -16.92 -22.39 -9.49
N GLN A 222 -15.96 -21.89 -10.26
CA GLN A 222 -15.38 -22.47 -11.48
C GLN A 222 -13.89 -22.13 -11.57
N GLN A 223 -13.13 -22.84 -12.41
CA GLN A 223 -11.68 -22.63 -12.53
C GLN A 223 -11.32 -21.35 -13.31
N TYR A 224 -12.18 -20.93 -14.22
CA TYR A 224 -12.01 -19.77 -15.10
C TYR A 224 -13.32 -18.98 -15.13
N ALA A 225 -13.31 -17.78 -14.56
CA ALA A 225 -14.47 -16.89 -14.52
C ALA A 225 -14.17 -15.59 -15.28
N VAL A 226 -15.19 -15.03 -15.92
CA VAL A 226 -15.12 -13.67 -16.49
C VAL A 226 -15.38 -12.65 -15.38
N GLY A 227 -14.81 -11.45 -15.49
CA GLY A 227 -15.19 -10.29 -14.70
C GLY A 227 -15.00 -8.99 -15.48
N LYS A 228 -15.90 -8.00 -15.31
CA LYS A 228 -15.72 -6.66 -15.89
C LYS A 228 -14.47 -6.01 -15.30
N ALA A 229 -13.53 -5.61 -16.15
CA ALA A 229 -12.22 -5.10 -15.70
C ALA A 229 -12.34 -3.88 -14.78
N ALA A 230 -13.35 -3.03 -15.01
CA ALA A 230 -13.64 -1.88 -14.18
C ALA A 230 -14.06 -2.23 -12.73
N HIS A 231 -14.63 -3.42 -12.49
CA HIS A 231 -15.24 -3.80 -11.20
C HIS A 231 -14.45 -4.83 -10.39
N VAL A 232 -13.66 -5.69 -11.04
CA VAL A 232 -12.81 -6.67 -10.33
C VAL A 232 -11.88 -5.95 -9.36
N ALA A 233 -11.72 -6.48 -8.15
CA ALA A 233 -10.79 -5.94 -7.18
C ALA A 233 -9.36 -6.08 -7.72
N ARG A 234 -8.54 -5.04 -7.62
CA ARG A 234 -7.09 -5.15 -7.81
C ARG A 234 -6.53 -5.73 -6.51
N ILE A 235 -5.96 -6.93 -6.55
CA ILE A 235 -5.36 -7.57 -5.38
C ILE A 235 -3.84 -7.38 -5.50
N PRO A 236 -3.15 -6.75 -4.53
CA PRO A 236 -1.70 -6.68 -4.53
C PRO A 236 -1.05 -8.07 -4.55
N LYS A 237 0.07 -8.24 -5.29
CA LYS A 237 0.70 -9.56 -5.50
C LYS A 237 1.24 -10.19 -4.21
N ASP A 238 1.47 -9.40 -3.17
CA ASP A 238 1.87 -9.79 -1.82
C ASP A 238 0.69 -10.26 -0.93
N CYS A 239 -0.56 -10.07 -1.35
CA CYS A 239 -1.72 -10.64 -0.67
C CYS A 239 -1.85 -12.15 -0.95
N ASP A 240 -1.99 -12.95 0.10
CA ASP A 240 -2.43 -14.34 -0.03
C ASP A 240 -3.85 -14.41 -0.64
N LEU A 241 -3.97 -15.13 -1.76
CA LEU A 241 -5.23 -15.28 -2.48
C LEU A 241 -6.29 -16.06 -1.69
N ALA A 242 -5.89 -16.97 -0.79
CA ALA A 242 -6.85 -17.71 0.03
C ALA A 242 -7.45 -16.84 1.15
N GLY A 243 -6.60 -16.10 1.87
CA GLY A 243 -7.00 -15.21 2.96
C GLY A 243 -7.69 -13.91 2.50
N VAL A 244 -7.38 -13.40 1.31
CA VAL A 244 -8.05 -12.19 0.78
C VAL A 244 -9.45 -12.50 0.20
N ALA A 245 -9.73 -13.73 -0.23
CA ALA A 245 -11.02 -14.13 -0.79
C ALA A 245 -12.24 -13.71 0.08
N PRO A 246 -12.32 -14.01 1.40
CA PRO A 246 -13.41 -13.54 2.26
C PRO A 246 -13.43 -12.03 2.52
N ILE A 247 -12.33 -11.30 2.24
CA ILE A 247 -12.31 -9.83 2.30
C ILE A 247 -13.14 -9.23 1.14
N LEU A 248 -13.24 -9.92 0.01
CA LEU A 248 -13.97 -9.47 -1.19
C LEU A 248 -15.49 -9.32 -0.98
N CYS A 249 -16.07 -10.01 0.02
CA CYS A 249 -17.46 -9.84 0.43
C CYS A 249 -17.59 -9.40 1.89
N ALA A 250 -17.29 -10.27 2.85
CA ALA A 250 -17.56 -10.02 4.27
C ALA A 250 -16.73 -8.84 4.81
N GLY A 251 -15.42 -8.80 4.50
CA GLY A 251 -14.53 -7.71 4.91
C GLY A 251 -14.93 -6.34 4.32
N LEU A 252 -15.12 -6.29 2.99
CA LEU A 252 -15.58 -5.10 2.26
C LEU A 252 -16.92 -4.57 2.79
N THR A 253 -17.88 -5.46 3.04
CA THR A 253 -19.23 -5.10 3.50
C THR A 253 -19.19 -4.43 4.86
N VAL A 254 -18.43 -4.96 5.83
CA VAL A 254 -18.37 -4.36 7.17
C VAL A 254 -17.49 -3.11 7.20
N TYR A 255 -16.46 -3.03 6.37
CA TYR A 255 -15.69 -1.80 6.16
C TYR A 255 -16.58 -0.66 5.64
N LYS A 256 -17.40 -0.94 4.62
CA LYS A 256 -18.41 0.00 4.11
C LYS A 256 -19.45 0.38 5.17
N ALA A 257 -19.90 -0.57 5.99
CA ALA A 257 -20.87 -0.31 7.06
C ALA A 257 -20.30 0.63 8.13
N LEU A 258 -19.03 0.44 8.53
CA LEU A 258 -18.33 1.32 9.46
C LEU A 258 -18.21 2.75 8.89
N LYS A 259 -17.77 2.91 7.63
CA LYS A 259 -17.74 4.23 6.96
C LYS A 259 -19.13 4.87 6.88
N SER A 260 -20.16 4.11 6.54
CA SER A 260 -21.54 4.60 6.38
C SER A 260 -22.19 5.07 7.70
N SER A 261 -21.71 4.54 8.83
CA SER A 261 -22.15 4.97 10.16
C SER A 261 -21.77 6.43 10.48
N GLY A 262 -20.66 6.93 9.92
CA GLY A 262 -20.09 8.25 10.23
C GLY A 262 -19.33 8.32 11.57
N VAL A 263 -19.10 7.18 12.22
CA VAL A 263 -18.33 7.08 13.48
C VAL A 263 -16.86 7.46 13.28
N ARG A 264 -16.25 8.07 14.29
CA ARG A 264 -14.90 8.65 14.28
C ARG A 264 -14.01 8.01 15.35
N PRO A 265 -12.67 8.10 15.23
CA PRO A 265 -11.75 7.61 16.26
C PRO A 265 -12.13 8.08 17.68
N GLY A 266 -12.09 7.16 18.65
CA GLY A 266 -12.51 7.36 20.04
C GLY A 266 -14.02 7.22 20.32
N GLN A 267 -14.88 7.29 19.29
CA GLN A 267 -16.32 7.05 19.45
C GLN A 267 -16.64 5.55 19.62
N SER A 268 -17.84 5.25 20.12
CA SER A 268 -18.26 3.86 20.41
C SER A 268 -19.17 3.27 19.34
N VAL A 269 -18.91 2.03 18.95
CA VAL A 269 -19.72 1.23 18.04
C VAL A 269 -20.17 -0.07 18.71
N VAL A 270 -21.45 -0.39 18.61
CA VAL A 270 -21.98 -1.73 18.93
C VAL A 270 -22.03 -2.55 17.66
N ILE A 271 -21.56 -3.80 17.72
CA ILE A 271 -21.63 -4.77 16.63
C ILE A 271 -22.56 -5.89 17.08
N ALA A 272 -23.72 -6.02 16.44
CA ALA A 272 -24.71 -7.07 16.74
C ALA A 272 -24.53 -8.26 15.79
N GLY A 273 -24.24 -9.44 16.35
CA GLY A 273 -23.71 -10.59 15.61
C GLY A 273 -22.18 -10.58 15.55
N ALA A 274 -21.53 -10.07 16.61
CA ALA A 274 -20.09 -9.80 16.65
C ALA A 274 -19.19 -11.05 16.56
N GLY A 275 -19.66 -12.22 16.99
CA GLY A 275 -18.93 -13.48 16.92
C GLY A 275 -19.19 -14.28 15.64
N GLY A 276 -20.08 -13.81 14.76
CA GLY A 276 -20.27 -14.38 13.42
C GLY A 276 -19.23 -13.88 12.42
N GLY A 277 -19.21 -14.46 11.21
CA GLY A 277 -18.16 -14.18 10.20
C GLY A 277 -17.99 -12.71 9.82
N LEU A 278 -19.08 -11.97 9.61
CA LEU A 278 -19.01 -10.52 9.38
C LEU A 278 -18.57 -9.80 10.66
N GLY A 279 -19.05 -10.24 11.82
CA GLY A 279 -18.73 -9.64 13.12
C GLY A 279 -17.23 -9.67 13.45
N THR A 280 -16.55 -10.78 13.20
CA THR A 280 -15.11 -10.92 13.46
C THR A 280 -14.27 -9.98 12.57
N PHE A 281 -14.69 -9.72 11.33
CA PHE A 281 -14.08 -8.66 10.52
C PHE A 281 -14.44 -7.25 11.05
N ALA A 282 -15.71 -7.02 11.41
CA ALA A 282 -16.18 -5.72 11.86
C ALA A 282 -15.47 -5.25 13.14
N ILE A 283 -15.18 -6.16 14.08
CA ILE A 283 -14.36 -5.84 15.26
C ILE A 283 -12.96 -5.37 14.82
N GLN A 284 -12.27 -6.16 14.00
CA GLN A 284 -10.89 -5.87 13.57
C GLN A 284 -10.80 -4.53 12.83
N TYR A 285 -11.68 -4.28 11.86
CA TYR A 285 -11.74 -2.97 11.18
C TYR A 285 -12.06 -1.84 12.15
N ALA A 286 -13.02 -2.02 13.07
CA ALA A 286 -13.36 -0.98 14.03
C ALA A 286 -12.18 -0.66 14.98
N LYS A 287 -11.40 -1.65 15.42
CA LYS A 287 -10.19 -1.42 16.23
C LYS A 287 -9.08 -0.75 15.41
N ALA A 288 -8.85 -1.19 14.17
CA ALA A 288 -7.89 -0.55 13.26
C ALA A 288 -8.27 0.90 12.90
N MET A 289 -9.56 1.23 12.88
CA MET A 289 -10.10 2.59 12.72
C MET A 289 -10.13 3.41 14.03
N GLY A 290 -9.55 2.89 15.12
CA GLY A 290 -9.44 3.60 16.40
C GLY A 290 -10.75 3.73 17.19
N LEU A 291 -11.71 2.83 16.99
CA LEU A 291 -13.02 2.86 17.64
C LEU A 291 -13.04 2.07 18.97
N ARG A 292 -14.00 2.40 19.83
CA ARG A 292 -14.37 1.60 21.01
C ARG A 292 -15.50 0.65 20.62
N VAL A 293 -15.29 -0.65 20.78
CA VAL A 293 -16.14 -1.72 20.25
C VAL A 293 -16.85 -2.43 21.40
N THR A 294 -18.17 -2.46 21.35
CA THR A 294 -19.00 -3.35 22.16
C THR A 294 -19.54 -4.47 21.28
N ALA A 295 -19.08 -5.69 21.52
CA ALA A 295 -19.58 -6.89 20.86
C ALA A 295 -20.90 -7.34 21.50
N LEU A 296 -21.93 -7.59 20.70
CA LEU A 296 -23.19 -8.21 21.10
C LEU A 296 -23.34 -9.54 20.36
N ASP A 297 -23.19 -10.65 21.10
CA ASP A 297 -23.41 -12.02 20.62
C ASP A 297 -23.83 -12.93 21.79
N GLY A 298 -23.76 -14.27 21.67
CA GLY A 298 -24.28 -15.18 22.70
C GLY A 298 -23.43 -16.42 22.98
N GLY A 299 -22.93 -16.52 24.22
CA GLY A 299 -22.13 -17.65 24.72
C GLY A 299 -20.62 -17.40 24.78
N ASP A 300 -19.95 -18.15 25.66
CA ASP A 300 -18.56 -17.86 26.06
C ASP A 300 -17.50 -18.14 24.99
N GLU A 301 -17.77 -19.03 24.02
CA GLU A 301 -16.88 -19.22 22.87
C GLU A 301 -16.80 -17.94 22.02
N LYS A 302 -17.96 -17.37 21.67
CA LYS A 302 -18.05 -16.10 20.93
C LYS A 302 -17.53 -14.93 21.78
N ARG A 303 -17.72 -14.96 23.11
CA ARG A 303 -17.08 -13.99 24.03
C ARG A 303 -15.56 -14.02 23.90
N LYS A 304 -14.95 -15.20 23.94
CA LYS A 304 -13.50 -15.38 23.81
C LYS A 304 -13.00 -14.83 22.48
N VAL A 305 -13.58 -15.26 21.36
CA VAL A 305 -13.20 -14.81 20.01
C VAL A 305 -13.31 -13.28 19.88
N CYS A 306 -14.44 -12.69 20.27
CA CYS A 306 -14.62 -11.23 20.20
C CYS A 306 -13.60 -10.45 21.04
N THR A 307 -13.25 -10.97 22.22
CA THR A 307 -12.27 -10.35 23.13
C THR A 307 -10.84 -10.47 22.57
N GLU A 308 -10.47 -11.63 22.02
CA GLU A 308 -9.17 -11.86 21.37
C GLU A 308 -8.98 -10.98 20.12
N LEU A 309 -10.07 -10.67 19.40
CA LEU A 309 -10.09 -9.71 18.29
C LEU A 309 -10.11 -8.23 18.73
N GLY A 310 -10.15 -7.96 20.03
CA GLY A 310 -10.00 -6.62 20.60
C GLY A 310 -11.29 -5.87 20.93
N ALA A 311 -12.45 -6.53 21.02
CA ALA A 311 -13.66 -5.89 21.54
C ALA A 311 -13.45 -5.44 23.00
N ASP A 312 -13.78 -4.19 23.31
CA ASP A 312 -13.56 -3.59 24.64
C ASP A 312 -14.58 -4.10 25.68
N VAL A 313 -15.78 -4.47 25.23
CA VAL A 313 -16.84 -5.08 26.04
C VAL A 313 -17.58 -6.15 25.24
N PHE A 314 -18.00 -7.25 25.87
CA PHE A 314 -18.91 -8.24 25.29
C PHE A 314 -20.20 -8.35 26.11
N VAL A 315 -21.33 -8.06 25.47
CA VAL A 315 -22.69 -8.24 26.00
C VAL A 315 -23.25 -9.55 25.47
N ASP A 316 -23.69 -10.43 26.38
CA ASP A 316 -24.16 -11.77 26.04
C ASP A 316 -25.69 -11.84 26.04
N PHE A 317 -26.31 -11.95 24.86
CA PHE A 317 -27.76 -11.97 24.74
C PHE A 317 -28.43 -13.23 25.30
N LYS A 318 -27.67 -14.31 25.58
CA LYS A 318 -28.19 -15.54 26.18
C LYS A 318 -28.33 -15.44 27.70
N THR A 319 -27.50 -14.63 28.35
CA THR A 319 -27.47 -14.46 29.82
C THR A 319 -27.96 -13.09 30.31
N SER A 320 -27.92 -12.07 29.45
CA SER A 320 -28.39 -10.72 29.78
C SER A 320 -29.92 -10.67 29.94
N THR A 321 -30.37 -10.03 31.02
CA THR A 321 -31.79 -9.71 31.25
C THR A 321 -32.14 -8.26 30.85
N ASP A 322 -31.15 -7.39 30.64
CA ASP A 322 -31.32 -6.02 30.15
C ASP A 322 -30.18 -5.62 29.19
N ILE A 323 -30.26 -6.11 27.96
CA ILE A 323 -29.32 -5.79 26.87
C ILE A 323 -29.23 -4.28 26.62
N VAL A 324 -30.33 -3.53 26.81
CA VAL A 324 -30.39 -2.09 26.55
C VAL A 324 -29.60 -1.31 27.60
N GLY A 325 -29.80 -1.64 28.89
CA GLY A 325 -29.05 -1.09 30.00
C GLY A 325 -27.57 -1.46 29.96
N GLU A 326 -27.24 -2.72 29.69
CA GLU A 326 -25.85 -3.18 29.57
C GLU A 326 -25.09 -2.44 28.46
N ILE A 327 -25.68 -2.32 27.26
CA ILE A 327 -25.08 -1.58 26.15
C ILE A 327 -24.90 -0.09 26.50
N LYS A 328 -25.89 0.55 27.12
CA LYS A 328 -25.77 1.95 27.55
C LYS A 328 -24.63 2.11 28.56
N ASN A 329 -24.56 1.23 29.57
CA ASN A 329 -23.49 1.25 30.58
C ASN A 329 -22.11 1.06 29.95
N ALA A 330 -21.94 0.07 29.07
CA ALA A 330 -20.72 -0.18 28.31
C ALA A 330 -20.24 1.03 27.47
N THR A 331 -21.17 1.89 27.07
CA THR A 331 -20.92 3.04 26.18
C THR A 331 -20.95 4.40 26.90
N GLY A 332 -20.92 4.42 28.24
CA GLY A 332 -20.85 5.64 29.05
C GLY A 332 -22.22 6.21 29.46
N GLY A 333 -23.22 5.34 29.60
CA GLY A 333 -24.59 5.65 30.05
C GLY A 333 -25.54 6.16 28.96
N LEU A 334 -25.01 6.68 27.85
CA LEU A 334 -25.81 7.35 26.81
C LEU A 334 -26.17 6.48 25.60
N GLY A 335 -25.44 5.38 25.36
CA GLY A 335 -25.52 4.60 24.13
C GLY A 335 -24.31 4.79 23.20
N PRO A 336 -24.09 3.90 22.21
CA PRO A 336 -23.04 4.06 21.21
C PRO A 336 -23.34 5.18 20.23
N ASP A 337 -22.28 5.72 19.61
CA ASP A 337 -22.34 6.58 18.43
C ASP A 337 -22.89 5.83 17.21
N ALA A 338 -22.56 4.54 17.07
CA ALA A 338 -22.99 3.71 15.95
C ALA A 338 -23.45 2.30 16.37
N VAL A 339 -24.37 1.70 15.61
CA VAL A 339 -24.79 0.31 15.74
C VAL A 339 -24.71 -0.37 14.38
N LEU A 340 -23.91 -1.43 14.25
CA LEU A 340 -23.87 -2.28 13.06
C LEU A 340 -24.73 -3.53 13.31
N LEU A 341 -25.76 -3.72 12.49
CA LEU A 341 -26.67 -4.85 12.56
C LEU A 341 -26.27 -5.90 11.51
N LEU A 342 -25.47 -6.87 11.96
CA LEU A 342 -24.90 -7.96 11.13
C LEU A 342 -25.62 -9.30 11.33
N ALA A 343 -26.47 -9.41 12.36
CA ALA A 343 -27.13 -10.65 12.73
C ALA A 343 -28.12 -11.14 11.67
N ALA A 344 -28.16 -12.46 11.47
CA ALA A 344 -29.16 -13.14 10.64
C ALA A 344 -30.51 -13.37 11.36
N SER A 345 -30.74 -12.71 12.50
CA SER A 345 -32.00 -12.74 13.24
C SER A 345 -32.59 -11.33 13.35
N GLU A 346 -33.92 -11.23 13.40
CA GLU A 346 -34.62 -9.94 13.42
C GLU A 346 -34.47 -9.18 14.75
N LYS A 347 -34.33 -9.88 15.88
CA LYS A 347 -34.40 -9.28 17.23
C LYS A 347 -33.48 -8.05 17.43
N PRO A 348 -32.22 -8.01 16.97
CA PRO A 348 -31.38 -6.82 17.06
C PRO A 348 -31.93 -5.59 16.32
N PHE A 349 -32.59 -5.77 15.17
CA PHE A 349 -33.23 -4.69 14.38
C PHE A 349 -34.43 -4.06 15.10
N GLN A 350 -35.00 -4.77 16.07
CA GLN A 350 -36.13 -4.32 16.91
C GLN A 350 -35.66 -3.58 18.18
N GLN A 351 -34.38 -3.70 18.54
CA GLN A 351 -33.82 -3.16 19.80
C GLN A 351 -32.87 -1.97 19.60
N ALA A 352 -32.28 -1.79 18.41
CA ALA A 352 -31.22 -0.81 18.16
C ALA A 352 -31.56 0.65 18.55
N SER A 353 -32.77 1.13 18.27
CA SER A 353 -33.19 2.51 18.61
C SER A 353 -33.27 2.76 20.14
N GLN A 354 -33.45 1.69 20.91
CA GLN A 354 -33.60 1.76 22.36
C GLN A 354 -32.27 2.05 23.05
N TYR A 355 -31.14 1.63 22.46
CA TYR A 355 -29.80 1.78 23.03
C TYR A 355 -28.85 2.72 22.28
N VAL A 356 -28.99 2.98 20.97
CA VAL A 356 -28.16 3.98 20.25
C VAL A 356 -28.28 5.37 20.90
N LYS A 357 -27.23 6.21 20.95
CA LYS A 357 -27.36 7.54 21.56
C LYS A 357 -28.04 8.55 20.63
N SER A 358 -28.44 9.71 21.17
CA SER A 358 -28.96 10.82 20.37
C SER A 358 -27.92 11.30 19.33
N LYS A 359 -28.36 11.59 18.10
CA LYS A 359 -27.53 11.79 16.90
C LYS A 359 -26.72 10.58 16.43
N GLY A 360 -26.87 9.41 17.06
CA GLY A 360 -26.19 8.18 16.64
C GLY A 360 -26.79 7.57 15.37
N THR A 361 -26.05 6.61 14.78
CA THR A 361 -26.42 5.96 13.52
C THR A 361 -26.61 4.45 13.69
N ILE A 362 -27.78 3.93 13.32
CA ILE A 362 -28.04 2.50 13.13
C ILE A 362 -27.78 2.16 11.66
N VAL A 363 -26.91 1.18 11.42
CA VAL A 363 -26.55 0.69 10.09
C VAL A 363 -27.04 -0.74 9.94
N CYS A 364 -28.03 -0.92 9.07
CA CYS A 364 -28.57 -2.23 8.67
C CYS A 364 -27.68 -2.84 7.58
N VAL A 365 -27.19 -4.06 7.80
CA VAL A 365 -26.27 -4.77 6.89
C VAL A 365 -26.75 -6.19 6.62
N GLY A 366 -27.09 -6.95 7.67
CA GLY A 366 -27.66 -8.28 7.54
C GLY A 366 -28.98 -8.25 6.79
N LEU A 367 -29.24 -9.30 5.99
CA LEU A 367 -30.45 -9.45 5.16
C LEU A 367 -31.33 -10.64 5.62
N PRO A 368 -31.77 -10.73 6.90
CA PRO A 368 -32.71 -11.76 7.31
C PRO A 368 -34.05 -11.62 6.55
N ALA A 369 -34.52 -12.72 5.97
CA ALA A 369 -35.74 -12.74 5.17
C ALA A 369 -36.96 -12.25 5.97
N ASN A 370 -37.77 -11.39 5.34
CA ASN A 370 -39.01 -10.81 5.89
C ASN A 370 -38.87 -9.95 7.16
N ALA A 371 -37.65 -9.68 7.64
CA ALA A 371 -37.44 -8.84 8.82
C ALA A 371 -37.69 -7.34 8.53
N PHE A 372 -38.09 -6.61 9.56
CA PHE A 372 -38.23 -5.15 9.51
C PHE A 372 -37.47 -4.44 10.64
N VAL A 373 -37.30 -3.12 10.49
CA VAL A 373 -36.71 -2.26 11.54
C VAL A 373 -37.84 -1.57 12.30
N LYS A 374 -37.83 -1.68 13.63
CA LYS A 374 -38.80 -1.01 14.51
C LYS A 374 -38.12 0.08 15.31
N ALA A 375 -38.48 1.33 15.02
CA ALA A 375 -38.05 2.50 15.76
C ALA A 375 -39.26 3.38 16.10
N PRO A 376 -39.50 3.75 17.38
CA PRO A 376 -40.60 4.64 17.73
C PRO A 376 -40.39 6.03 17.11
N VAL A 377 -41.38 6.54 16.36
CA VAL A 377 -41.25 7.80 15.61
C VAL A 377 -40.88 8.98 16.51
N PHE A 378 -41.58 9.15 17.64
CA PHE A 378 -41.31 10.23 18.59
C PHE A 378 -39.86 10.21 19.10
N ASP A 379 -39.39 9.04 19.51
CA ASP A 379 -38.05 8.82 20.05
C ASP A 379 -36.97 9.03 18.98
N THR A 380 -37.23 8.57 17.75
CA THR A 380 -36.37 8.76 16.57
C THR A 380 -36.20 10.25 16.22
N VAL A 381 -37.30 11.01 16.22
CA VAL A 381 -37.30 12.45 15.92
C VAL A 381 -36.64 13.25 17.04
N VAL A 382 -37.06 13.07 18.29
CA VAL A 382 -36.58 13.88 19.44
C VAL A 382 -35.09 13.65 19.73
N ARG A 383 -34.56 12.46 19.42
CA ARG A 383 -33.14 12.13 19.59
C ARG A 383 -32.32 12.26 18.30
N GLU A 384 -32.93 12.67 17.19
CA GLU A 384 -32.30 12.78 15.87
C GLU A 384 -31.53 11.50 15.47
N ILE A 385 -32.16 10.33 15.66
CA ILE A 385 -31.55 9.02 15.36
C ILE A 385 -31.50 8.81 13.85
N ASN A 386 -30.33 8.45 13.32
CA ASN A 386 -30.15 8.08 11.93
C ASN A 386 -30.33 6.57 11.76
N ILE A 387 -31.14 6.14 10.79
CA ILE A 387 -31.26 4.74 10.38
C ILE A 387 -30.88 4.65 8.90
N LYS A 388 -29.88 3.82 8.58
CA LYS A 388 -29.32 3.70 7.23
C LYS A 388 -29.18 2.23 6.83
N GLY A 389 -29.38 1.93 5.55
CA GLY A 389 -28.87 0.70 4.95
C GLY A 389 -27.41 0.86 4.54
N SER A 390 -26.63 -0.21 4.63
CA SER A 390 -25.32 -0.33 4.00
C SER A 390 -25.26 -1.66 3.24
N TYR A 391 -25.12 -1.58 1.93
CA TYR A 391 -24.98 -2.73 1.04
C TYR A 391 -23.49 -3.04 0.81
N VAL A 392 -23.11 -3.46 -0.39
CA VAL A 392 -21.70 -3.71 -0.75
C VAL A 392 -20.90 -2.41 -0.97
N GLY A 393 -19.60 -2.46 -0.69
CA GLY A 393 -18.67 -1.36 -0.96
C GLY A 393 -18.35 -1.18 -2.44
N ASN A 394 -17.97 0.04 -2.82
CA ASN A 394 -17.56 0.39 -4.17
C ASN A 394 -16.07 0.07 -4.42
N ARG A 395 -15.53 0.53 -5.54
CA ARG A 395 -14.13 0.27 -5.95
C ARG A 395 -13.10 0.87 -4.99
N GLN A 396 -13.34 2.06 -4.46
CA GLN A 396 -12.48 2.69 -3.45
C GLN A 396 -12.58 1.97 -2.10
N ASP A 397 -13.81 1.64 -1.66
CA ASP A 397 -14.02 0.86 -0.43
C ASP A 397 -13.33 -0.52 -0.53
N THR A 398 -13.26 -1.10 -1.74
CA THR A 398 -12.55 -2.37 -2.01
C THR A 398 -11.04 -2.23 -1.81
N ALA A 399 -10.42 -1.21 -2.41
CA ALA A 399 -8.98 -0.98 -2.31
C ALA A 399 -8.55 -0.73 -0.86
N GLU A 400 -9.31 0.09 -0.13
CA GLU A 400 -9.08 0.38 1.28
C GLU A 400 -9.23 -0.88 2.15
N ALA A 401 -10.30 -1.68 1.98
CA ALA A 401 -10.50 -2.92 2.73
C ALA A 401 -9.34 -3.92 2.51
N ILE A 402 -8.89 -4.08 1.26
CA ILE A 402 -7.75 -4.96 0.93
C ILE A 402 -6.45 -4.42 1.54
N GLU A 403 -6.24 -3.11 1.58
CA GLU A 403 -5.03 -2.51 2.18
C GLU A 403 -4.95 -2.75 3.69
N PHE A 404 -6.05 -2.64 4.43
CA PHE A 404 -6.10 -3.01 5.85
C PHE A 404 -5.77 -4.49 6.09
N TYR A 405 -6.20 -5.39 5.18
CA TYR A 405 -5.81 -6.79 5.21
C TYR A 405 -4.32 -6.99 4.90
N ARG A 406 -3.79 -6.35 3.85
CA ARG A 406 -2.39 -6.42 3.42
C ARG A 406 -1.41 -5.90 4.48
N GLN A 407 -1.80 -4.86 5.24
CA GLN A 407 -1.06 -4.36 6.40
C GLN A 407 -1.09 -5.32 7.62
N GLY A 408 -1.77 -6.46 7.54
CA GLY A 408 -1.87 -7.44 8.61
C GLY A 408 -2.79 -7.04 9.77
N LEU A 409 -3.54 -5.94 9.62
CA LEU A 409 -4.49 -5.43 10.63
C LEU A 409 -5.77 -6.26 10.68
N ILE A 410 -6.12 -6.92 9.57
CA ILE A 410 -7.30 -7.78 9.44
C ILE A 410 -6.85 -9.20 9.15
N LYS A 411 -7.26 -10.16 9.99
CA LYS A 411 -7.01 -11.58 9.82
C LYS A 411 -8.31 -12.29 9.44
N ALA A 412 -8.25 -13.05 8.37
CA ALA A 412 -9.31 -13.96 7.93
C ALA A 412 -8.93 -15.40 8.30
N PRO A 413 -9.49 -15.99 9.39
CA PRO A 413 -9.20 -17.38 9.74
C PRO A 413 -9.97 -18.35 8.85
N TYR A 414 -9.39 -18.77 7.72
CA TYR A 414 -10.00 -19.72 6.79
C TYR A 414 -9.54 -21.18 7.01
N LYS A 415 -10.29 -22.15 6.47
CA LYS A 415 -9.89 -23.55 6.37
C LYS A 415 -9.93 -23.99 4.92
N GLU A 416 -8.78 -24.35 4.35
CA GLU A 416 -8.78 -24.97 3.02
C GLU A 416 -9.44 -26.35 3.10
N SER A 417 -10.44 -26.59 2.24
CA SER A 417 -11.01 -27.90 2.05
C SER A 417 -10.75 -28.33 0.60
N ASN A 418 -10.24 -29.55 0.44
CA ASN A 418 -9.79 -30.04 -0.87
C ASN A 418 -10.61 -31.28 -1.27
N PRO A 419 -11.64 -31.16 -2.13
CA PRO A 419 -12.54 -32.27 -2.45
C PRO A 419 -11.90 -33.32 -3.36
N GLY A 420 -11.19 -34.24 -2.73
CA GLY A 420 -10.78 -35.53 -3.27
C GLY A 420 -11.95 -36.51 -3.43
N LEU A 421 -11.84 -37.41 -4.40
CA LEU A 421 -12.86 -38.42 -4.73
C LEU A 421 -12.97 -39.50 -3.66
N ARG A 422 -14.17 -39.71 -3.08
CA ARG A 422 -14.72 -41.00 -2.58
C ARG A 422 -16.15 -40.83 -2.03
N GLY A 423 -17.13 -41.48 -2.67
CA GLY A 423 -18.45 -41.79 -2.09
C GLY A 423 -19.45 -40.62 -1.89
N ALA A 424 -20.72 -40.99 -1.76
CA ALA A 424 -21.89 -40.13 -1.56
C ALA A 424 -22.91 -40.94 -0.70
N ASP A 425 -23.94 -40.41 -0.03
CA ASP A 425 -24.47 -39.03 0.09
C ASP A 425 -25.34 -38.99 1.39
N PRO A 426 -26.42 -38.18 1.62
CA PRO A 426 -26.90 -36.93 0.99
C PRO A 426 -27.27 -35.80 2.00
N SER A 427 -26.66 -34.62 1.90
CA SER A 427 -27.19 -33.31 2.36
C SER A 427 -26.12 -32.21 2.22
N VAL A 428 -26.21 -31.45 1.13
CA VAL A 428 -25.52 -30.20 0.80
C VAL A 428 -24.24 -29.87 1.60
N LYS A 429 -23.09 -30.36 1.09
CA LYS A 429 -21.79 -29.70 1.30
C LYS A 429 -21.25 -29.29 -0.07
N MET A 430 -21.09 -27.99 -0.31
CA MET A 430 -20.57 -27.44 -1.57
C MET A 430 -19.16 -27.98 -1.84
N ARG A 431 -18.86 -28.38 -3.09
CA ARG A 431 -17.62 -29.07 -3.48
C ARG A 431 -17.15 -28.59 -4.86
N ALA A 432 -16.17 -27.70 -4.88
CA ALA A 432 -15.29 -27.46 -6.03
C ALA A 432 -13.83 -27.63 -5.59
N ARG A 433 -12.99 -28.19 -6.46
CA ARG A 433 -11.57 -28.35 -6.15
C ARG A 433 -10.88 -26.99 -6.07
N ASN A 434 -10.12 -26.80 -4.99
CA ASN A 434 -9.52 -25.54 -4.57
C ASN A 434 -10.54 -24.43 -4.24
N VAL A 435 -11.65 -24.76 -3.57
CA VAL A 435 -12.51 -23.77 -2.91
C VAL A 435 -12.34 -23.84 -1.40
N SER A 436 -11.62 -22.85 -0.86
CA SER A 436 -11.46 -22.59 0.57
C SER A 436 -12.81 -22.56 1.28
N HIS A 437 -12.98 -23.36 2.33
CA HIS A 437 -14.16 -23.29 3.18
C HIS A 437 -13.91 -22.29 4.32
N TYR A 438 -14.64 -21.17 4.31
CA TYR A 438 -14.81 -20.41 5.54
C TYR A 438 -15.80 -21.17 6.45
N THR A 439 -15.28 -22.07 7.29
CA THR A 439 -16.05 -22.63 8.41
C THR A 439 -15.74 -21.82 9.65
N ILE A 440 -16.60 -20.85 9.93
CA ILE A 440 -16.87 -20.39 11.29
C ILE A 440 -17.22 -21.64 12.13
N PRO A 441 -16.81 -21.72 13.41
CA PRO A 441 -17.43 -22.68 14.33
C PRO A 441 -18.89 -22.27 14.57
N ASP A 442 -19.78 -22.75 13.72
CA ASP A 442 -21.17 -23.00 14.07
C ASP A 442 -21.31 -24.54 14.15
N ASP A 443 -20.70 -25.12 15.19
CA ASP A 443 -21.07 -26.46 15.63
C ASP A 443 -22.42 -26.37 16.36
N GLU A 444 -23.25 -27.40 16.15
CA GLU A 444 -24.58 -27.61 16.73
C GLU A 444 -25.73 -26.74 16.20
N ALA A 445 -26.44 -27.37 15.27
CA ALA A 445 -27.86 -27.22 14.99
C ALA A 445 -28.71 -26.77 16.20
N CYS A 446 -29.50 -25.71 16.00
CA CYS A 446 -30.74 -25.55 16.76
C CYS A 446 -31.74 -26.63 16.31
N ASP A 447 -31.79 -27.71 17.08
CA ASP A 447 -32.72 -28.82 16.93
C ASP A 447 -34.17 -28.36 17.20
N TYR A 448 -34.90 -28.00 16.14
CA TYR A 448 -36.34 -27.69 16.18
C TYR A 448 -37.05 -28.11 14.88
N ALA A 449 -37.05 -29.42 14.60
CA ALA A 449 -37.84 -30.01 13.53
C ALA A 449 -38.47 -31.37 13.90
N SER A 450 -39.01 -31.49 15.11
CA SER A 450 -39.90 -32.61 15.48
C SER A 450 -41.29 -32.12 15.87
N GLY A 451 -42.22 -32.16 14.92
CA GLY A 451 -43.64 -31.93 15.16
C GLY A 451 -44.28 -30.85 14.29
N LEU A 452 -44.67 -31.23 13.07
CA LEU A 452 -46.08 -31.32 12.68
C LEU A 452 -46.20 -31.75 11.21
N SER A 453 -46.55 -33.02 11.00
CA SER A 453 -47.22 -33.45 9.78
C SER A 453 -48.64 -32.89 9.73
N THR A 454 -49.18 -32.73 8.51
CA THR A 454 -50.59 -32.42 8.20
C THR A 454 -51.12 -31.06 8.68
N TYR A 455 -51.31 -30.10 7.77
CA TYR A 455 -52.61 -29.97 7.09
C TYR A 455 -52.51 -29.13 5.80
N SER A 456 -53.48 -29.33 4.90
CA SER A 456 -53.55 -28.78 3.55
C SER A 456 -54.55 -27.63 3.43
N GLN A 457 -54.23 -26.62 2.59
CA GLN A 457 -55.14 -25.57 2.06
C GLN A 457 -55.70 -24.62 3.17
N VAL A 458 -55.98 -23.33 2.93
CA VAL A 458 -56.95 -22.72 1.98
C VAL A 458 -56.49 -21.30 1.55
N SER A 459 -57.10 -20.80 0.47
CA SER A 459 -56.94 -19.48 -0.17
C SER A 459 -57.48 -18.27 0.65
N PRO A 460 -57.24 -17.00 0.23
CA PRO A 460 -57.41 -15.81 1.08
C PRO A 460 -58.74 -15.05 0.87
N GLU A 461 -59.16 -14.20 1.84
CA GLU A 461 -59.93 -12.95 1.60
C GLU A 461 -60.30 -12.16 2.90
N LEU A 462 -60.64 -10.87 2.71
CA LEU A 462 -61.33 -9.91 3.63
C LEU A 462 -60.58 -9.43 4.90
N GLN A 463 -60.84 -8.28 5.53
CA GLN A 463 -61.30 -6.90 5.22
C GLN A 463 -61.86 -6.31 6.54
N HIS A 464 -61.53 -5.06 6.89
CA HIS A 464 -62.09 -4.27 8.02
C HIS A 464 -61.89 -4.89 9.43
N GLU A 465 -62.01 -4.21 10.57
CA GLU A 465 -62.80 -3.01 10.93
C GLU A 465 -62.14 -2.19 12.08
N GLU A 466 -62.81 -1.13 12.56
CA GLU A 466 -62.29 -0.05 13.41
C GLU A 466 -62.36 -0.32 14.93
N SER A 467 -61.71 0.54 15.74
CA SER A 467 -62.37 1.14 16.93
C SER A 467 -61.59 2.35 17.48
N GLU A 468 -62.34 3.42 17.79
CA GLU A 468 -61.84 4.67 18.38
C GLU A 468 -61.98 4.72 19.91
N SER A 469 -61.18 5.58 20.57
CA SER A 469 -61.51 6.33 21.80
C SER A 469 -61.81 5.53 23.10
N GLY A 470 -61.60 6.05 24.32
CA GLY A 470 -61.00 7.30 24.78
C GLY A 470 -61.70 7.82 26.05
N ALA A 471 -60.98 8.15 27.14
CA ALA A 471 -61.49 9.00 28.23
C ALA A 471 -60.46 9.47 29.28
N LYS A 472 -60.42 10.79 29.49
CA LYS A 472 -60.28 11.52 30.79
C LYS A 472 -59.09 11.27 31.73
N LEU A 473 -58.31 12.33 31.99
CA LEU A 473 -58.57 13.26 33.12
C LEU A 473 -57.75 14.57 32.99
N GLN A 474 -58.30 15.69 33.49
CA GLN A 474 -57.68 17.03 33.52
C GLN A 474 -57.05 17.33 34.89
N PHE A 475 -56.10 18.28 34.95
CA PHE A 475 -56.01 19.29 36.01
C PHE A 475 -55.21 20.53 35.54
N GLU A 476 -55.72 21.74 35.77
CA GLU A 476 -54.98 23.03 35.66
C GLU A 476 -54.61 23.55 37.05
N PHE A 477 -53.62 24.45 37.15
CA PHE A 477 -53.73 25.68 37.97
C PHE A 477 -52.70 26.76 37.56
N ARG A 478 -53.07 28.05 37.68
CA ARG A 478 -52.22 29.26 37.47
C ARG A 478 -51.90 29.96 38.81
N LEU A 479 -51.21 31.13 38.73
CA LEU A 479 -51.02 32.25 39.70
C LEU A 479 -49.63 32.24 40.40
N LEU A 480 -48.87 33.33 40.60
CA LEU A 480 -48.98 34.81 40.41
C LEU A 480 -47.55 35.39 40.10
N GLU A 481 -47.35 36.44 39.29
CA GLU A 481 -47.18 37.89 39.67
C GLU A 481 -46.16 38.19 40.80
N ARG A 482 -45.39 39.29 40.87
CA ARG A 482 -45.14 40.53 40.06
C ARG A 482 -43.89 41.22 40.64
N MET A 483 -43.18 42.08 39.89
CA MET A 483 -42.79 43.47 40.27
C MET A 483 -41.85 44.12 39.24
N ASP A 484 -41.80 45.45 39.22
CA ASP A 484 -41.43 46.29 38.07
C ASP A 484 -40.78 47.63 38.52
N LYS A 485 -40.10 48.33 37.60
CA LYS A 485 -39.73 49.77 37.57
C LYS A 485 -38.45 50.32 38.25
N SER A 486 -37.42 50.52 37.40
CA SER A 486 -36.83 51.85 37.06
C SER A 486 -35.78 52.52 38.02
N PRO A 487 -35.18 53.69 37.69
CA PRO A 487 -33.81 53.77 37.12
C PRO A 487 -32.85 54.76 37.85
N LEU A 488 -31.57 54.88 37.43
CA LEU A 488 -30.70 56.09 37.61
C LEU A 488 -29.31 55.98 36.88
N THR A 489 -28.53 57.06 36.90
CA THR A 489 -27.50 57.43 35.87
C THR A 489 -26.07 57.70 36.40
N TYR A 490 -25.01 57.34 35.63
CA TYR A 490 -23.66 57.97 35.41
C TYR A 490 -22.83 58.65 36.56
N PRO A 491 -21.49 58.91 36.43
CA PRO A 491 -20.37 58.21 35.75
C PRO A 491 -19.03 58.18 36.58
N ALA A 492 -17.90 57.81 35.94
CA ALA A 492 -16.49 57.86 36.41
C ALA A 492 -16.08 56.79 37.47
N ILE A 493 -14.85 56.25 37.51
CA ILE A 493 -13.50 56.81 37.26
C ILE A 493 -12.63 55.85 36.42
N ALA A 494 -11.71 56.39 35.62
CA ALA A 494 -10.68 55.63 34.91
C ALA A 494 -9.35 55.67 35.68
N PHE A 495 -8.80 54.50 36.08
CA PHE A 495 -7.40 54.34 36.50
C PHE A 495 -7.04 52.84 36.58
N GLU A 496 -6.55 52.23 35.48
CA GLU A 496 -5.71 51.02 35.49
C GLU A 496 -5.32 50.60 34.06
N MET A 497 -4.20 51.13 33.54
CA MET A 497 -3.62 50.66 32.28
C MET A 497 -2.09 50.87 32.24
N PHE A 498 -1.39 50.44 33.30
CA PHE A 498 0.07 50.60 33.41
C PHE A 498 0.79 49.42 34.09
N ALA A 499 0.27 48.20 33.92
CA ALA A 499 0.82 46.97 34.53
C ALA A 499 1.01 45.81 33.53
N LEU A 500 1.34 46.12 32.26
CA LEU A 500 1.51 45.12 31.21
C LEU A 500 2.71 45.39 30.29
N SER A 501 3.90 45.65 30.87
CA SER A 501 5.15 45.90 30.10
C SER A 501 6.45 45.42 30.77
N ILE A 502 6.38 44.51 31.75
CA ILE A 502 7.56 43.94 32.43
C ILE A 502 7.39 42.43 32.63
N CYS A 503 7.20 41.69 31.53
CA CYS A 503 7.11 40.21 31.56
C CYS A 503 7.65 39.55 30.28
N THR A 504 8.54 40.21 29.55
CA THR A 504 9.02 39.82 28.21
C THR A 504 10.56 39.76 28.10
N SER A 505 11.25 39.50 29.21
CA SER A 505 12.74 39.51 29.25
C SER A 505 13.39 38.38 30.07
N VAL A 506 12.66 37.32 30.45
CA VAL A 506 13.22 36.14 31.17
C VAL A 506 12.73 34.80 30.58
N LEU A 507 12.56 34.75 29.25
CA LEU A 507 12.36 33.51 28.48
C LEU A 507 13.38 33.47 27.33
N GLY A 508 14.65 33.33 27.72
CA GLY A 508 15.79 33.32 26.81
C GLY A 508 16.87 32.35 27.29
N LEU A 509 16.48 31.11 27.60
CA LEU A 509 17.33 29.94 27.84
C LEU A 509 16.46 28.67 28.02
N CYS A 510 15.53 28.43 27.08
CA CYS A 510 15.03 27.08 26.87
C CYS A 510 16.03 26.38 25.96
N SER A 511 16.86 25.50 26.54
CA SER A 511 17.58 24.52 25.73
C SER A 511 16.54 23.62 25.06
N SER A 512 16.39 23.74 23.75
CA SER A 512 15.56 22.83 22.96
C SER A 512 16.13 21.42 23.11
N PHE A 513 15.45 20.57 23.87
CA PHE A 513 15.69 19.14 23.79
C PHE A 513 15.09 18.67 22.47
N ALA A 514 15.93 18.65 21.42
CA ALA A 514 15.62 17.96 20.19
C ALA A 514 15.38 16.48 20.53
N LEU A 515 14.13 16.03 20.36
CA LEU A 515 13.77 14.63 20.52
C LEU A 515 14.45 13.84 19.39
N GLY A 516 15.07 12.70 19.73
CA GLY A 516 15.68 11.83 18.74
C GLY A 516 14.66 11.30 17.72
N PHE A 517 15.13 11.01 16.52
CA PHE A 517 14.37 10.27 15.52
C PHE A 517 14.78 8.79 15.52
N THR A 518 14.00 7.93 14.85
CA THR A 518 14.33 6.51 14.71
C THR A 518 14.19 6.03 13.28
N ASN A 519 15.04 5.09 12.86
CA ASN A 519 14.89 4.43 11.57
C ASN A 519 13.89 3.25 11.62
N PRO A 520 13.21 2.92 10.50
CA PRO A 520 13.28 3.60 9.20
C PRO A 520 12.45 4.89 9.12
N ILE A 521 12.79 5.74 8.15
CA ILE A 521 12.13 7.04 7.89
C ILE A 521 10.89 6.86 7.00
N ARG A 522 10.96 6.02 5.96
CA ARG A 522 9.83 5.78 5.05
C ARG A 522 9.94 4.40 4.39
N THR A 523 8.88 3.96 3.73
CA THR A 523 8.98 2.91 2.70
C THR A 523 9.32 3.59 1.38
N GLY A 524 10.33 3.08 0.68
CA GLY A 524 10.89 3.73 -0.51
C GLY A 524 12.23 3.11 -0.90
N SER A 525 12.45 3.01 -2.20
CA SER A 525 13.74 2.68 -2.81
C SER A 525 14.52 3.94 -3.16
N ASP A 526 15.82 3.78 -3.38
CA ASP A 526 16.72 4.73 -4.05
C ASP A 526 16.52 6.20 -3.60
N PRO A 527 16.64 6.46 -2.27
CA PRO A 527 16.21 7.72 -1.68
C PRO A 527 17.24 8.84 -1.90
N HIS A 528 16.79 9.97 -2.42
CA HIS A 528 17.58 11.21 -2.48
C HIS A 528 16.99 12.27 -1.55
N ILE A 529 17.84 13.01 -0.84
CA ILE A 529 17.40 14.05 0.10
C ILE A 529 18.24 15.33 -0.05
N VAL A 530 17.57 16.48 0.00
CA VAL A 530 18.21 17.80 0.09
C VAL A 530 17.59 18.63 1.20
N TYR A 531 18.36 19.54 1.78
CA TYR A 531 17.86 20.55 2.73
C TYR A 531 17.94 21.95 2.10
N GLN A 532 16.83 22.68 2.11
CA GLN A 532 16.72 24.04 1.57
C GLN A 532 15.66 24.81 2.37
N ASP A 533 15.95 26.08 2.70
CA ASP A 533 15.01 27.04 3.29
C ASP A 533 14.21 26.54 4.52
N GLY A 534 14.86 25.80 5.41
CA GLY A 534 14.21 25.27 6.63
C GLY A 534 13.51 23.93 6.46
N MET A 535 13.63 23.28 5.29
CA MET A 535 12.90 22.06 4.94
C MET A 535 13.83 21.01 4.33
N TYR A 536 13.68 19.76 4.77
CA TYR A 536 14.13 18.59 4.02
C TYR A 536 13.14 18.26 2.92
N TYR A 537 13.65 17.78 1.79
CA TYR A 537 12.92 17.27 0.64
C TYR A 537 13.47 15.87 0.35
N LEU A 538 12.63 14.84 0.40
CA LEU A 538 12.97 13.43 0.19
C LEU A 538 12.22 12.89 -1.04
N THR A 539 12.93 12.33 -2.01
CA THR A 539 12.33 11.69 -3.18
C THR A 539 11.80 10.29 -2.89
N SER A 540 10.88 9.82 -3.74
CA SER A 540 10.35 8.45 -3.74
C SER A 540 9.68 8.14 -5.09
N THR A 541 9.56 6.86 -5.45
CA THR A 541 8.79 6.40 -6.62
C THR A 541 7.83 5.26 -6.25
N THR A 542 6.82 5.05 -7.10
CA THR A 542 6.01 3.82 -7.08
C THR A 542 6.03 3.12 -8.45
N TRP A 543 7.22 2.96 -9.03
CA TRP A 543 7.49 2.38 -10.37
C TRP A 543 6.89 3.10 -11.58
N THR A 544 5.93 4.02 -11.40
CA THR A 544 5.24 4.74 -12.49
C THR A 544 5.08 6.24 -12.23
N ASN A 545 5.74 6.75 -11.20
CA ASN A 545 5.75 8.15 -10.82
C ASN A 545 6.99 8.51 -10.01
N VAL A 546 7.23 9.82 -9.88
CA VAL A 546 8.16 10.41 -8.92
C VAL A 546 7.37 11.34 -7.98
N SER A 547 7.67 11.27 -6.69
CA SER A 547 7.07 12.10 -5.64
C SER A 547 8.15 12.69 -4.72
N ILE A 548 7.88 13.86 -4.16
CA ILE A 548 8.71 14.50 -3.12
C ILE A 548 7.88 14.67 -1.85
N THR A 549 8.41 14.17 -0.72
CA THR A 549 7.93 14.50 0.63
C THR A 549 8.77 15.61 1.22
N LYS A 550 8.16 16.62 1.86
CA LYS A 550 8.89 17.67 2.58
C LYS A 550 8.49 17.79 4.04
N ALA A 551 9.45 18.02 4.92
CA ALA A 551 9.24 18.28 6.35
C ALA A 551 10.36 19.17 6.92
N PRO A 552 10.12 19.93 8.00
CA PRO A 552 11.17 20.72 8.66
C PRO A 552 12.15 19.85 9.47
N THR A 553 11.80 18.60 9.76
CA THR A 553 12.54 17.67 10.61
C THR A 553 12.65 16.29 9.98
N ILE A 554 13.72 15.54 10.26
CA ILE A 554 13.87 14.16 9.77
C ILE A 554 12.74 13.25 10.30
N GLU A 555 12.34 13.39 11.58
CA GLU A 555 11.20 12.66 12.15
C GLU A 555 9.89 13.03 11.42
N GLY A 556 9.74 14.28 10.99
CA GLY A 556 8.57 14.76 10.24
C GLY A 556 8.39 14.06 8.89
N LEU A 557 9.48 13.65 8.23
CA LEU A 557 9.43 12.93 6.95
C LEU A 557 8.70 11.58 7.04
N LYS A 558 8.53 11.00 8.23
CA LYS A 558 7.75 9.76 8.44
C LYS A 558 6.25 9.93 8.20
N THR A 559 5.71 11.10 8.53
CA THR A 559 4.26 11.36 8.53
C THR A 559 3.83 12.43 7.54
N ALA A 560 4.78 13.21 7.00
CA ALA A 560 4.53 14.18 5.96
C ALA A 560 4.00 13.52 4.67
N GLU A 561 3.08 14.24 4.01
CA GLU A 561 2.47 13.83 2.74
C GLU A 561 3.52 13.79 1.61
N SER A 562 3.32 12.88 0.65
CA SER A 562 4.12 12.85 -0.58
C SER A 562 3.39 13.63 -1.66
N GLN A 563 4.00 14.71 -2.15
CA GLN A 563 3.52 15.42 -3.32
C GLN A 563 3.98 14.69 -4.57
N LEU A 564 3.04 14.18 -5.36
CA LEU A 564 3.29 13.67 -6.71
C LEU A 564 3.85 14.81 -7.56
N ILE A 565 5.05 14.65 -8.12
CA ILE A 565 5.65 15.65 -9.02
C ILE A 565 5.55 15.25 -10.49
N TRP A 566 5.57 13.94 -10.80
CA TRP A 566 5.45 13.49 -12.19
C TRP A 566 4.88 12.08 -12.32
N SER A 567 4.01 11.89 -13.30
CA SER A 567 3.59 10.59 -13.83
C SER A 567 3.13 10.76 -15.27
N ASP A 568 3.75 10.06 -16.22
CA ASP A 568 3.41 10.11 -17.64
C ASP A 568 3.28 8.69 -18.20
N ARG A 569 2.12 8.06 -17.96
CA ARG A 569 1.76 6.80 -18.61
C ARG A 569 1.28 6.96 -20.06
N SER A 570 1.27 8.19 -20.60
CA SER A 570 0.79 8.45 -21.96
C SER A 570 1.88 8.20 -23.02
N ASN A 571 3.15 8.45 -22.66
CA ASN A 571 4.27 8.15 -23.52
C ASN A 571 4.79 6.72 -23.27
N ALA A 572 4.36 5.80 -24.13
CA ALA A 572 4.73 4.38 -24.06
C ALA A 572 6.24 4.10 -23.98
N THR A 573 7.11 5.01 -24.44
CA THR A 573 8.58 4.85 -24.37
C THR A 573 9.20 5.08 -22.98
N ARG A 574 8.43 5.66 -22.05
CA ARG A 574 8.87 6.04 -20.68
C ARG A 574 7.75 5.94 -19.63
N ALA A 575 6.80 5.03 -19.85
CA ALA A 575 5.55 4.96 -19.10
C ALA A 575 5.66 4.21 -17.75
N CYS A 576 6.73 3.45 -17.52
CA CYS A 576 6.97 2.69 -16.28
C CYS A 576 8.46 2.69 -15.90
N ASN A 577 8.82 1.87 -14.92
CA ASN A 577 10.19 1.66 -14.47
C ASN A 577 10.87 2.91 -13.87
N PHE A 578 10.08 3.68 -13.11
CA PHE A 578 10.53 4.89 -12.42
C PHE A 578 11.28 4.54 -11.13
N TRP A 579 12.59 4.81 -11.10
CA TRP A 579 13.44 4.64 -9.90
C TRP A 579 14.65 5.60 -9.89
N ALA A 580 15.45 5.57 -8.82
CA ALA A 580 16.58 6.47 -8.54
C ALA A 580 16.34 7.96 -8.89
N PRO A 581 15.29 8.60 -8.32
CA PRO A 581 15.04 10.03 -8.51
C PRO A 581 15.95 10.90 -7.64
N GLU A 582 16.82 11.71 -8.25
CA GLU A 582 17.70 12.66 -7.55
C GLU A 582 17.36 14.12 -7.85
N MET A 583 17.37 14.97 -6.81
CA MET A 583 17.13 16.42 -6.89
C MET A 583 18.45 17.19 -6.98
N HIS A 584 18.72 17.82 -8.13
CA HIS A 584 19.94 18.57 -8.38
C HIS A 584 19.64 20.02 -8.76
N LYS A 585 20.40 20.97 -8.21
CA LYS A 585 20.27 22.39 -8.55
C LYS A 585 21.34 22.77 -9.57
N VAL A 586 20.93 22.95 -10.83
CA VAL A 586 21.83 23.34 -11.92
C VAL A 586 21.61 24.84 -12.20
N GLY A 587 22.60 25.65 -11.85
CA GLY A 587 22.45 27.11 -11.82
C GLY A 587 21.47 27.56 -10.74
N ASP A 588 20.41 28.27 -11.13
CA ASP A 588 19.39 28.80 -10.18
C ASP A 588 18.12 27.94 -10.08
N THR A 589 18.04 26.82 -10.80
CA THR A 589 16.82 26.03 -10.99
C THR A 589 17.02 24.60 -10.52
N TRP A 590 16.01 24.04 -9.84
CA TRP A 590 15.97 22.66 -9.42
C TRP A 590 15.53 21.75 -10.57
N TYR A 591 16.19 20.60 -10.70
CA TYR A 591 15.88 19.54 -11.65
C TYR A 591 15.78 18.20 -10.90
N VAL A 592 14.96 17.30 -11.42
CA VAL A 592 14.92 15.91 -10.96
C VAL A 592 15.33 15.00 -12.10
N TYR A 593 16.39 14.22 -11.87
CA TYR A 593 16.89 13.19 -12.77
C TYR A 593 16.38 11.85 -12.27
N PHE A 594 15.84 11.00 -13.15
CA PHE A 594 15.29 9.70 -12.74
C PHE A 594 15.36 8.68 -13.88
N SER A 595 15.52 7.40 -13.53
CA SER A 595 15.47 6.28 -14.47
C SER A 595 14.04 6.03 -14.92
N ALA A 596 13.78 5.80 -16.22
CA ALA A 596 12.52 5.23 -16.71
C ALA A 596 12.69 4.50 -18.06
N SER A 597 11.71 3.65 -18.40
CA SER A 597 11.69 2.88 -19.66
C SER A 597 10.25 2.58 -20.12
N ILE A 598 10.11 1.74 -21.15
CA ILE A 598 8.81 1.15 -21.49
C ILE A 598 8.29 0.25 -20.35
N CYS A 599 6.97 -0.01 -20.35
CA CYS A 599 6.32 -0.92 -19.42
C CYS A 599 6.50 -2.39 -19.82
N ASP A 600 7.56 -3.00 -19.30
CA ASP A 600 7.77 -4.46 -19.30
C ASP A 600 8.62 -4.83 -18.07
N GLU A 601 8.03 -4.66 -16.88
CA GLU A 601 8.68 -4.96 -15.59
C GLU A 601 9.19 -6.41 -15.57
N ASP A 602 10.42 -6.62 -15.07
CA ASP A 602 11.19 -7.86 -15.08
C ASP A 602 11.76 -8.34 -16.44
N ASN A 603 11.51 -7.66 -17.57
CA ASN A 603 12.05 -8.05 -18.89
C ASN A 603 13.23 -7.16 -19.33
N TRP A 604 14.45 -7.52 -18.91
CA TRP A 604 15.64 -6.72 -19.22
C TRP A 604 15.94 -6.59 -20.73
N ASP A 605 15.66 -7.61 -21.55
CA ASP A 605 15.87 -7.56 -23.01
C ASP A 605 15.00 -6.47 -23.69
N VAL A 606 13.89 -6.09 -23.05
CA VAL A 606 12.92 -5.11 -23.54
C VAL A 606 13.07 -3.75 -22.84
N MET A 607 13.41 -3.74 -21.56
CA MET A 607 13.72 -2.52 -20.81
C MET A 607 15.04 -1.89 -21.23
N LEU A 608 16.16 -2.64 -21.24
CA LEU A 608 17.52 -2.09 -21.46
C LEU A 608 17.64 -1.20 -22.72
N PRO A 609 17.10 -1.58 -23.89
CA PRO A 609 17.19 -0.73 -25.08
C PRO A 609 16.54 0.65 -24.91
N THR A 610 15.54 0.78 -24.04
CA THR A 610 14.73 2.00 -23.84
C THR A 610 14.96 2.70 -22.51
N LEU A 611 15.64 2.06 -21.55
CA LEU A 611 15.97 2.61 -20.24
C LEU A 611 16.88 3.83 -20.38
N ARG A 612 16.38 5.00 -19.98
CA ARG A 612 17.08 6.28 -20.02
C ARG A 612 16.91 7.04 -18.70
N VAL A 613 17.82 7.98 -18.47
CA VAL A 613 17.67 9.00 -17.43
C VAL A 613 16.92 10.18 -18.03
N TYR A 614 15.74 10.47 -17.47
CA TYR A 614 14.89 11.59 -17.86
C TYR A 614 15.03 12.76 -16.90
N VAL A 615 14.86 13.97 -17.43
CA VAL A 615 15.03 15.22 -16.69
C VAL A 615 13.71 15.96 -16.57
N LEU A 616 13.27 16.17 -15.32
CA LEU A 616 12.20 17.09 -14.98
C LEU A 616 12.81 18.42 -14.53
N LYS A 617 12.19 19.53 -14.92
CA LYS A 617 12.51 20.87 -14.45
C LYS A 617 11.48 21.31 -13.41
N GLY A 618 11.96 21.68 -12.23
CA GLY A 618 11.15 22.19 -11.13
C GLY A 618 11.29 23.71 -10.95
N GLY A 619 11.05 24.18 -9.73
CA GLY A 619 11.13 25.59 -9.36
C GLY A 619 12.54 26.10 -9.06
N LYS A 620 12.65 27.38 -8.67
CA LYS A 620 13.95 28.05 -8.42
C LYS A 620 14.31 28.22 -6.95
N GLU A 621 13.30 28.54 -6.13
CA GLU A 621 13.47 28.78 -4.70
C GLU A 621 13.84 27.46 -4.02
N ASN A 622 12.91 26.50 -4.05
CA ASN A 622 13.06 25.16 -3.48
C ASN A 622 12.48 24.06 -4.41
N PRO A 623 12.75 22.77 -4.16
CA PRO A 623 12.32 21.66 -5.03
C PRO A 623 10.80 21.54 -5.25
N LEU A 624 9.95 22.23 -4.49
CA LEU A 624 8.48 22.23 -4.65
C LEU A 624 7.92 23.66 -4.81
N SER A 625 8.70 24.58 -5.38
CA SER A 625 8.29 25.96 -5.66
C SER A 625 7.61 26.19 -7.02
N ALA A 626 7.51 25.14 -7.85
CA ALA A 626 6.75 25.13 -9.10
C ALA A 626 6.27 23.72 -9.44
N ASP A 627 5.28 23.61 -10.34
CA ASP A 627 4.94 22.34 -10.99
C ASP A 627 6.09 21.86 -11.89
N TYR A 628 6.25 20.55 -12.04
CA TYR A 628 7.35 19.97 -12.80
C TYR A 628 7.03 19.81 -14.29
N GLU A 629 8.00 20.19 -15.13
CA GLU A 629 7.97 20.09 -16.58
C GLU A 629 8.94 18.99 -17.04
N MET A 630 8.46 17.95 -17.73
CA MET A 630 9.34 17.00 -18.43
C MET A 630 10.04 17.70 -19.58
N LEU A 631 11.37 17.66 -19.57
CA LEU A 631 12.19 18.15 -20.68
C LEU A 631 12.46 17.02 -21.68
N ASP A 632 13.50 16.23 -21.45
CA ASP A 632 13.87 15.08 -22.30
C ASP A 632 14.77 14.11 -21.52
N ALA A 633 15.21 13.03 -22.17
CA ALA A 633 16.33 12.21 -21.70
C ALA A 633 17.68 12.93 -21.92
N ILE A 634 18.59 12.81 -20.94
CA ILE A 634 19.98 13.25 -21.10
C ILE A 634 20.82 12.09 -21.67
N ILE A 635 21.36 12.26 -22.88
CA ILE A 635 22.07 11.20 -23.61
C ILE A 635 23.44 11.70 -24.08
N PRO A 636 24.56 11.07 -23.64
CA PRO A 636 25.90 11.41 -24.13
C PRO A 636 26.04 11.08 -25.64
N PRO A 637 26.69 11.92 -26.47
CA PRO A 637 26.70 11.76 -27.93
C PRO A 637 27.34 10.46 -28.46
N ASN A 638 28.17 9.80 -27.65
CA ASN A 638 28.84 8.54 -27.96
C ASN A 638 28.15 7.31 -27.32
N PHE A 639 26.91 7.45 -26.84
CA PHE A 639 26.22 6.45 -26.04
C PHE A 639 24.88 6.03 -26.64
N ASN A 640 24.60 4.72 -26.63
CA ASN A 640 23.37 4.14 -27.19
C ASN A 640 22.91 2.89 -26.42
N ALA A 641 23.19 2.84 -25.11
CA ALA A 641 22.88 1.72 -24.22
C ALA A 641 21.87 2.14 -23.13
N GLY A 642 21.39 1.16 -22.36
CA GLY A 642 20.57 1.41 -21.19
C GLY A 642 21.34 2.19 -20.14
N MET A 643 20.73 3.24 -19.58
CA MET A 643 21.33 4.09 -18.54
C MET A 643 20.34 4.31 -17.40
N LEU A 644 20.82 4.19 -16.18
CA LEU A 644 20.06 4.30 -14.95
C LEU A 644 20.91 4.97 -13.87
N ASP A 645 20.25 5.33 -12.77
CA ASP A 645 20.88 5.67 -11.48
C ASP A 645 21.96 6.73 -11.65
N ALA A 646 21.50 7.97 -11.80
CA ALA A 646 22.36 9.07 -12.19
C ALA A 646 22.33 10.23 -11.20
N THR A 647 23.52 10.78 -10.99
CA THR A 647 23.75 11.95 -10.15
C THR A 647 24.41 13.07 -10.95
N ILE A 648 24.20 14.32 -10.51
CA ILE A 648 25.01 15.45 -10.92
C ILE A 648 26.01 15.74 -9.80
N PHE A 649 27.29 15.83 -10.14
CA PHE A 649 28.33 16.06 -9.15
C PHE A 649 29.39 17.04 -9.65
N GLU A 650 29.74 18.02 -8.80
CA GLU A 650 30.81 18.97 -9.11
C GLU A 650 32.17 18.38 -8.70
N ILE A 651 33.07 18.27 -9.68
CA ILE A 651 34.47 17.89 -9.47
C ILE A 651 35.35 19.04 -9.93
N GLU A 652 36.11 19.62 -9.00
CA GLU A 652 37.04 20.74 -9.22
C GLU A 652 36.41 21.93 -9.99
N GLY A 653 35.17 22.32 -9.66
CA GLY A 653 34.48 23.46 -10.28
C GLY A 653 33.87 23.16 -11.65
N THR A 654 33.71 21.89 -12.03
CA THR A 654 32.96 21.47 -13.22
C THR A 654 31.88 20.46 -12.80
N GLU A 655 30.64 20.68 -13.25
CA GLU A 655 29.55 19.71 -13.12
C GLU A 655 29.74 18.52 -14.08
N TYR A 656 29.55 17.31 -13.57
CA TYR A 656 29.56 16.07 -14.31
C TYR A 656 28.25 15.31 -14.11
N PHE A 657 27.78 14.69 -15.19
CA PHE A 657 26.71 13.70 -15.20
C PHE A 657 27.36 12.33 -15.00
N LEU A 658 27.13 11.71 -13.84
CA LEU A 658 27.55 10.34 -13.55
C LEU A 658 26.32 9.44 -13.62
N PHE A 659 26.48 8.24 -14.17
CA PHE A 659 25.38 7.30 -14.34
C PHE A 659 25.89 5.86 -14.41
N SER A 660 24.97 4.93 -14.23
CA SER A 660 25.21 3.50 -14.33
C SER A 660 24.71 3.00 -15.69
N SER A 661 25.40 2.03 -16.29
CA SER A 661 24.95 1.47 -17.58
C SER A 661 25.23 -0.01 -17.74
N VAL A 662 24.27 -0.68 -18.38
CA VAL A 662 24.34 -2.08 -18.81
C VAL A 662 24.50 -2.09 -20.34
N GLU A 663 25.68 -2.55 -20.77
CA GLU A 663 26.16 -2.75 -22.15
C GLU A 663 26.05 -1.60 -23.18
N GLY A 664 26.99 -0.65 -23.07
CA GLY A 664 27.65 -0.08 -24.26
C GLY A 664 28.82 -0.97 -24.75
N PRO A 665 29.50 -0.66 -25.87
CA PRO A 665 30.46 -1.53 -26.57
C PRO A 665 31.80 -1.81 -25.83
N LYS A 666 31.85 -1.66 -24.51
CA LYS A 666 33.01 -1.90 -23.65
C LYS A 666 32.70 -2.43 -22.24
N SER A 667 31.44 -2.69 -21.85
CA SER A 667 31.15 -3.28 -20.53
C SER A 667 31.37 -4.80 -20.61
N PRO A 668 32.40 -5.40 -19.96
CA PRO A 668 32.78 -6.78 -20.27
C PRO A 668 31.96 -7.82 -19.49
N ASP A 669 31.44 -7.45 -18.31
CA ASP A 669 30.89 -8.42 -17.35
C ASP A 669 29.60 -7.96 -16.65
N GLY A 670 29.14 -6.71 -16.74
CA GLY A 670 27.96 -6.26 -15.98
C GLY A 670 27.64 -4.76 -16.04
N ALA A 671 26.94 -4.24 -15.02
CA ALA A 671 26.68 -2.81 -14.88
C ALA A 671 27.96 -2.07 -14.47
N SER A 672 28.25 -0.93 -15.12
CA SER A 672 29.48 -0.15 -14.91
C SER A 672 29.17 1.34 -14.70
N LEU A 673 30.09 2.06 -14.06
CA LEU A 673 29.98 3.50 -13.80
C LEU A 673 30.57 4.32 -14.95
N TRP A 674 29.81 5.30 -15.42
CA TRP A 674 30.17 6.21 -16.49
C TRP A 674 30.08 7.66 -16.04
N ILE A 675 30.89 8.53 -16.65
CA ILE A 675 30.93 9.96 -16.40
C ILE A 675 30.97 10.74 -17.72
N ALA A 676 30.22 11.83 -17.80
CA ALA A 676 30.27 12.81 -18.88
C ALA A 676 30.28 14.22 -18.30
N LYS A 677 30.96 15.18 -18.93
CA LYS A 677 30.88 16.59 -18.51
C LYS A 677 29.46 17.12 -18.78
N LEU A 678 28.82 17.74 -17.79
CA LEU A 678 27.52 18.39 -17.98
C LEU A 678 27.70 19.69 -18.81
N LEU A 679 26.79 19.95 -19.74
CA LEU A 679 26.80 21.14 -20.61
C LEU A 679 25.54 21.98 -20.45
N SER A 680 24.42 21.32 -20.16
CA SER A 680 23.15 21.92 -19.70
C SER A 680 22.38 20.86 -18.89
N PRO A 681 21.27 21.19 -18.22
CA PRO A 681 20.46 20.22 -17.49
C PRO A 681 19.99 19.01 -18.31
N THR A 682 19.99 19.09 -19.65
CA THR A 682 19.57 17.99 -20.55
C THR A 682 20.66 17.57 -21.54
N THR A 683 21.86 18.15 -21.49
CA THR A 683 22.94 17.83 -22.44
C THR A 683 24.28 17.67 -21.76
N CYS A 684 25.06 16.71 -22.23
CA CYS A 684 26.40 16.41 -21.73
C CYS A 684 27.38 16.15 -22.88
N GLY A 685 28.67 16.13 -22.56
CA GLY A 685 29.73 15.72 -23.47
C GLY A 685 29.74 14.20 -23.70
N ASN A 686 30.80 13.70 -24.33
CA ASN A 686 31.00 12.25 -24.45
C ASN A 686 31.17 11.62 -23.05
N ALA A 687 30.63 10.42 -22.87
CA ALA A 687 30.79 9.62 -21.66
C ALA A 687 32.02 8.70 -21.74
N THR A 688 32.70 8.52 -20.60
CA THR A 688 33.75 7.52 -20.38
C THR A 688 33.36 6.59 -19.24
N MET A 689 33.63 5.29 -19.38
CA MET A 689 33.51 4.32 -18.29
C MET A 689 34.69 4.48 -17.35
N ILE A 690 34.45 4.77 -16.07
CA ILE A 690 35.49 5.03 -15.06
C ILE A 690 35.67 3.91 -14.04
N ALA A 691 34.68 3.03 -13.88
CA ALA A 691 34.80 1.83 -13.06
C ALA A 691 33.88 0.72 -13.59
N HIS A 692 34.31 -0.53 -13.44
CA HIS A 692 33.51 -1.74 -13.62
C HIS A 692 33.70 -2.69 -12.43
N PRO A 693 32.90 -3.76 -12.30
CA PRO A 693 33.12 -4.78 -11.26
C PRO A 693 34.49 -5.44 -11.46
N GLU A 694 35.29 -5.50 -10.40
CA GLU A 694 36.66 -6.04 -10.41
C GLU A 694 36.87 -6.98 -9.21
N PHE A 695 36.47 -6.56 -8.01
CA PHE A 695 36.62 -7.33 -6.78
C PHE A 695 35.57 -8.43 -6.69
N GLU A 696 35.91 -9.57 -6.09
CA GLU A 696 34.98 -10.71 -5.95
C GLU A 696 33.69 -10.34 -5.21
N TRP A 697 33.75 -9.40 -4.25
CA TRP A 697 32.57 -8.94 -3.51
C TRP A 697 31.63 -8.01 -4.31
N GLU A 698 32.06 -7.49 -5.46
CA GLU A 698 31.23 -6.72 -6.41
C GLU A 698 30.49 -7.65 -7.40
N LYS A 699 30.72 -8.96 -7.32
CA LYS A 699 30.37 -9.99 -8.32
C LYS A 699 29.82 -11.27 -7.68
N SER A 700 29.42 -11.25 -6.41
CA SER A 700 29.11 -12.47 -5.63
C SER A 700 27.84 -13.15 -6.13
N ASP A 701 26.77 -12.38 -6.37
CA ASP A 701 25.50 -12.84 -6.94
C ASP A 701 25.27 -12.25 -8.35
N SER A 702 25.62 -10.98 -8.58
CA SER A 702 25.65 -10.39 -9.94
C SER A 702 26.71 -9.28 -10.06
N PRO A 703 27.53 -9.25 -11.11
CA PRO A 703 28.45 -8.15 -11.39
C PRO A 703 27.70 -6.83 -11.67
N VAL A 704 27.66 -5.96 -10.68
CA VAL A 704 26.95 -4.67 -10.74
C VAL A 704 27.80 -3.62 -10.06
N LEU A 705 28.04 -2.49 -10.74
CA LEU A 705 28.23 -1.18 -10.10
C LEU A 705 27.11 -0.25 -10.55
N GLU A 706 26.35 0.30 -9.61
CA GLU A 706 25.27 1.25 -9.87
C GLU A 706 25.16 2.33 -8.78
N GLY A 707 24.23 3.27 -8.92
CA GLY A 707 24.03 4.35 -7.94
C GLY A 707 25.29 5.15 -7.58
N PRO A 708 26.06 5.68 -8.56
CA PRO A 708 27.18 6.56 -8.26
C PRO A 708 26.68 7.83 -7.56
N TYR A 709 27.15 8.09 -6.35
CA TYR A 709 26.89 9.34 -5.65
C TYR A 709 28.19 10.00 -5.16
N GLY A 710 28.35 11.29 -5.46
CA GLY A 710 29.56 12.04 -5.17
C GLY A 710 29.59 12.63 -3.74
N ILE A 711 30.76 12.62 -3.11
CA ILE A 711 30.99 13.35 -1.84
C ILE A 711 32.43 13.86 -1.74
N ILE A 712 32.60 15.01 -1.09
CA ILE A 712 33.90 15.61 -0.82
C ILE A 712 34.12 15.62 0.70
N SER A 713 35.23 15.02 1.10
CA SER A 713 35.68 14.96 2.51
C SER A 713 36.11 16.33 3.06
N PRO A 714 36.17 16.52 4.39
CA PRO A 714 36.61 17.77 5.01
C PRO A 714 38.02 18.23 4.63
N GLY A 715 38.94 17.32 4.29
CA GLY A 715 40.28 17.64 3.77
C GLY A 715 40.33 17.85 2.25
N GLY A 716 39.22 17.64 1.54
CA GLY A 716 39.08 17.91 0.11
C GLY A 716 39.53 16.77 -0.81
N THR A 717 39.53 15.53 -0.33
CA THR A 717 39.50 14.32 -1.19
C THR A 717 38.08 14.10 -1.72
N THR A 718 37.97 13.96 -3.03
CA THR A 718 36.72 13.65 -3.74
C THR A 718 36.53 12.13 -3.84
N TYR A 719 35.32 11.69 -3.54
CA TYR A 719 34.87 10.31 -3.60
C TYR A 719 33.65 10.18 -4.51
N VAL A 720 33.51 9.02 -5.15
CA VAL A 720 32.23 8.51 -5.64
C VAL A 720 31.96 7.20 -4.92
N VAL A 721 30.85 7.16 -4.20
CA VAL A 721 30.28 5.94 -3.59
C VAL A 721 29.38 5.30 -4.63
N TYR A 722 29.27 3.96 -4.61
CA TYR A 722 28.43 3.22 -5.54
C TYR A 722 27.84 1.99 -4.85
N ALA A 723 26.65 1.60 -5.26
CA ALA A 723 26.08 0.30 -4.94
C ALA A 723 26.74 -0.79 -5.80
N ALA A 724 26.92 -1.97 -5.21
CA ALA A 724 27.52 -3.12 -5.86
C ALA A 724 26.81 -4.42 -5.51
N ASP A 725 26.99 -5.41 -6.39
CA ASP A 725 26.30 -6.71 -6.36
C ASP A 725 24.78 -6.63 -6.64
N SER A 726 24.07 -7.75 -6.56
CA SER A 726 22.66 -7.84 -6.93
C SER A 726 21.71 -7.32 -5.84
N CYS A 727 20.93 -6.26 -6.11
CA CYS A 727 19.85 -5.79 -5.22
C CYS A 727 18.76 -6.85 -4.92
N ASN A 728 18.75 -7.97 -5.67
CA ASN A 728 17.85 -9.10 -5.45
C ASN A 728 18.25 -9.98 -4.26
N THR A 729 19.31 -9.61 -3.54
CA THR A 729 19.96 -10.44 -2.53
C THR A 729 20.51 -9.58 -1.37
N PRO A 730 20.78 -10.20 -0.21
CA PRO A 730 21.57 -9.56 0.85
C PRO A 730 23.04 -9.24 0.50
N ALA A 731 23.54 -9.62 -0.69
CA ALA A 731 24.89 -9.27 -1.13
C ALA A 731 25.02 -7.80 -1.54
N TYR A 732 23.91 -7.12 -1.84
CA TYR A 732 23.89 -5.70 -2.22
C TYR A 732 24.56 -4.82 -1.13
N LYS A 733 25.54 -4.00 -1.52
CA LYS A 733 26.40 -3.26 -0.58
C LYS A 733 27.05 -2.03 -1.22
N LEU A 734 27.66 -1.16 -0.43
CA LEU A 734 28.33 0.04 -0.95
C LEU A 734 29.85 -0.15 -1.07
N GLY A 735 30.36 0.20 -2.24
CA GLY A 735 31.77 0.47 -2.52
C GLY A 735 32.06 1.96 -2.61
N ALA A 736 33.34 2.31 -2.76
CA ALA A 736 33.73 3.68 -3.08
C ALA A 736 35.04 3.76 -3.86
N MET A 737 35.18 4.80 -4.67
CA MET A 737 36.40 5.14 -5.38
C MET A 737 36.81 6.58 -5.11
N LYS A 738 38.13 6.79 -5.03
CA LYS A 738 38.78 8.09 -4.83
C LYS A 738 39.16 8.69 -6.17
N PHE A 739 38.94 9.99 -6.32
CA PHE A 739 39.48 10.77 -7.43
C PHE A 739 40.89 11.31 -7.08
N THR A 740 41.80 11.23 -8.03
CA THR A 740 43.15 11.79 -7.93
C THR A 740 43.10 13.29 -8.22
N LYS A 741 43.18 14.12 -7.18
CA LYS A 741 43.10 15.59 -7.27
C LYS A 741 44.04 16.16 -8.36
N GLY A 742 43.50 17.04 -9.21
CA GLY A 742 44.21 17.67 -10.34
C GLY A 742 44.47 16.78 -11.57
N SER A 743 43.89 15.58 -11.62
CA SER A 743 43.86 14.73 -12.82
C SER A 743 42.59 15.00 -13.66
N ASP A 744 42.35 14.24 -14.74
CA ASP A 744 41.15 14.39 -15.58
C ASP A 744 40.03 13.46 -15.07
N PRO A 745 38.88 13.97 -14.57
CA PRO A 745 37.77 13.11 -14.13
C PRO A 745 37.22 12.18 -15.21
N LEU A 746 37.41 12.50 -16.50
CA LEU A 746 36.99 11.67 -17.64
C LEU A 746 37.99 10.54 -17.97
N SER A 747 39.13 10.46 -17.28
CA SER A 747 40.12 9.40 -17.43
C SER A 747 39.90 8.30 -16.37
N PRO A 748 39.84 7.00 -16.74
CA PRO A 748 39.71 5.91 -15.77
C PRO A 748 40.86 5.86 -14.76
N ASP A 749 42.10 6.13 -15.22
CA ASP A 749 43.31 6.11 -14.39
C ASP A 749 43.31 7.16 -13.26
N SER A 750 42.40 8.13 -13.32
CA SER A 750 42.18 9.15 -12.28
C SER A 750 41.46 8.61 -11.05
N TRP A 751 40.81 7.44 -11.17
CA TRP A 751 39.97 6.85 -10.14
C TRP A 751 40.65 5.63 -9.52
N THR A 752 40.55 5.49 -8.19
CA THR A 752 41.10 4.34 -7.45
C THR A 752 40.05 3.80 -6.50
N LYS A 753 39.56 2.59 -6.77
CA LYS A 753 38.58 1.90 -5.92
C LYS A 753 39.19 1.51 -4.57
N LEU A 754 38.39 1.58 -3.50
CA LEU A 754 38.75 0.98 -2.22
C LEU A 754 38.60 -0.56 -2.31
N PRO A 755 39.51 -1.34 -1.71
CA PRO A 755 39.54 -2.80 -1.89
C PRO A 755 38.42 -3.55 -1.17
N ASP A 756 37.85 -2.94 -0.13
CA ASP A 756 36.84 -3.53 0.76
C ASP A 756 35.51 -2.76 0.66
N PRO A 757 34.35 -3.41 0.88
CA PRO A 757 33.07 -2.71 1.03
C PRO A 757 33.12 -1.69 2.17
N ILE A 758 32.46 -0.55 2.00
CA ILE A 758 32.36 0.50 3.02
C ILE A 758 31.05 0.47 3.81
N PHE A 759 30.06 -0.30 3.36
CA PHE A 759 28.76 -0.49 4.02
C PHE A 759 28.12 -1.79 3.51
N GLU A 760 27.69 -2.69 4.38
CA GLU A 760 27.10 -3.97 3.97
C GLU A 760 26.11 -4.53 5.00
N THR A 761 25.39 -5.59 4.62
CA THR A 761 24.37 -6.29 5.44
C THR A 761 24.82 -6.52 6.89
N LYS A 762 24.12 -5.86 7.82
CA LYS A 762 24.42 -5.91 9.26
C LYS A 762 23.21 -5.49 10.09
N ASN A 763 23.20 -5.86 11.38
CA ASN A 763 22.22 -5.38 12.36
C ASN A 763 20.73 -5.60 12.00
N GLY A 764 20.45 -6.63 11.19
CA GLY A 764 19.11 -6.95 10.71
C GLY A 764 18.66 -6.17 9.47
N LEU A 765 19.55 -5.37 8.88
CA LEU A 765 19.34 -4.69 7.60
C LEU A 765 20.09 -5.47 6.52
N TYR A 766 19.37 -5.85 5.47
CA TYR A 766 19.87 -6.66 4.36
C TYR A 766 19.92 -5.81 3.09
N GLY A 767 20.99 -5.97 2.31
CA GLY A 767 21.18 -5.19 1.08
C GLY A 767 21.23 -3.67 1.27
N PRO A 768 21.99 -3.11 2.25
CA PRO A 768 21.98 -1.67 2.51
C PRO A 768 22.77 -0.90 1.45
N ALA A 769 22.09 -0.50 0.38
CA ALA A 769 22.64 0.31 -0.71
C ALA A 769 21.52 1.08 -1.44
N HIS A 770 21.74 1.43 -2.71
CA HIS A 770 21.61 2.80 -3.25
C HIS A 770 21.46 3.89 -2.18
N ASN A 771 22.51 4.70 -2.03
CA ASN A 771 22.57 5.78 -1.04
C ASN A 771 22.84 7.15 -1.69
N ALA A 772 22.50 8.20 -0.97
CA ALA A 772 22.87 9.58 -1.25
C ALA A 772 23.40 10.26 0.02
N PHE A 773 24.05 11.41 -0.15
CA PHE A 773 24.57 12.22 0.95
C PHE A 773 23.97 13.61 0.99
N PHE A 774 23.77 14.12 2.21
CA PHE A 774 23.34 15.48 2.49
C PHE A 774 24.11 16.07 3.68
N LYS A 775 24.11 17.40 3.78
CA LYS A 775 24.62 18.14 4.93
C LYS A 775 23.53 18.40 5.96
N SER A 776 23.90 18.50 7.23
CA SER A 776 23.02 19.05 8.27
C SER A 776 22.57 20.48 7.95
N PRO A 777 21.45 20.97 8.52
CA PRO A 777 20.98 22.35 8.34
C PRO A 777 22.03 23.46 8.55
N ASP A 778 22.96 23.26 9.49
CA ASP A 778 24.06 24.19 9.76
C ASP A 778 25.34 23.95 8.92
N GLY A 779 25.34 22.91 8.08
CA GLY A 779 26.45 22.53 7.21
C GLY A 779 27.61 21.80 7.91
N THR A 780 27.52 21.52 9.20
CA THR A 780 28.64 20.99 10.01
C THR A 780 28.79 19.48 9.98
N GLU A 781 27.73 18.73 9.70
CA GLU A 781 27.72 17.26 9.66
C GLU A 781 27.41 16.74 8.26
N ASP A 782 27.97 15.58 7.92
CA ASP A 782 27.57 14.79 6.76
C ASP A 782 26.63 13.67 7.18
N TRP A 783 25.64 13.38 6.35
CA TRP A 783 24.61 12.39 6.62
C TRP A 783 24.39 11.46 5.43
N ASN A 784 24.26 10.16 5.71
CA ASN A 784 23.96 9.12 4.75
C ASN A 784 22.46 8.82 4.74
N VAL A 785 21.80 8.93 3.59
CA VAL A 785 20.47 8.38 3.35
C VAL A 785 20.61 7.17 2.43
N PHE A 786 20.00 6.05 2.78
CA PHE A 786 20.13 4.79 2.02
C PHE A 786 18.85 3.97 2.12
N HIS A 787 18.71 2.93 1.30
CA HIS A 787 17.66 1.94 1.51
C HIS A 787 18.21 0.60 1.99
N ALA A 788 17.39 -0.17 2.70
CA ALA A 788 17.68 -1.57 3.00
C ALA A 788 16.39 -2.39 3.14
N ASN A 789 16.53 -3.70 3.02
CA ASN A 789 15.49 -4.68 3.33
C ASN A 789 15.52 -5.09 4.81
N LEU A 790 14.35 -5.47 5.34
CA LEU A 790 14.20 -5.93 6.72
C LEU A 790 14.24 -7.46 6.84
N ASN A 791 14.01 -8.18 5.74
CA ASN A 791 14.15 -9.63 5.66
C ASN A 791 15.21 -9.99 4.62
N ALA A 792 15.95 -11.09 4.84
CA ALA A 792 16.98 -11.56 3.92
C ALA A 792 16.42 -12.07 2.57
N GLU A 793 15.12 -12.36 2.54
CA GLU A 793 14.38 -12.91 1.40
C GLU A 793 13.74 -11.83 0.52
N ASP A 794 13.68 -10.58 1.01
CA ASP A 794 13.21 -9.43 0.24
C ASP A 794 14.23 -9.09 -0.86
N ARG A 795 13.73 -8.69 -2.04
CA ARG A 795 14.51 -8.44 -3.26
C ARG A 795 14.59 -6.94 -3.61
N CYS A 796 15.06 -6.61 -4.82
CA CYS A 796 14.82 -5.28 -5.40
C CYS A 796 13.30 -5.05 -5.42
N GLY A 797 12.82 -3.92 -4.93
CA GLY A 797 11.38 -3.68 -4.91
C GLY A 797 10.92 -2.56 -3.97
N PRO A 798 9.62 -2.24 -4.00
CA PRO A 798 9.03 -1.14 -3.23
C PRO A 798 8.89 -1.46 -1.73
N SER A 799 9.19 -2.69 -1.30
CA SER A 799 9.21 -3.10 0.12
C SER A 799 10.36 -2.45 0.91
N ARG A 800 11.48 -2.15 0.22
CA ARG A 800 12.69 -1.51 0.75
C ARG A 800 12.35 -0.28 1.61
N LYS A 801 13.08 -0.09 2.71
CA LYS A 801 12.87 1.02 3.65
C LYS A 801 14.00 2.03 3.55
N THR A 802 13.68 3.31 3.66
CA THR A 802 14.64 4.42 3.74
C THR A 802 15.18 4.56 5.17
N PHE A 803 16.49 4.67 5.30
CA PHE A 803 17.23 4.87 6.55
C PHE A 803 18.09 6.13 6.45
N ILE A 804 18.27 6.84 7.56
CA ILE A 804 19.17 7.99 7.67
C ILE A 804 20.09 7.77 8.87
N GLN A 805 21.41 7.96 8.68
CA GLN A 805 22.39 7.91 9.77
C GLN A 805 23.56 8.88 9.53
N PRO A 806 24.24 9.38 10.58
CA PRO A 806 25.35 10.29 10.40
C PRO A 806 26.53 9.57 9.72
N LEU A 807 27.19 10.27 8.79
CA LEU A 807 28.49 9.86 8.25
C LEU A 807 29.60 10.34 9.20
N SER A 808 30.69 9.58 9.27
CA SER A 808 31.91 10.01 9.95
C SER A 808 33.13 9.98 9.02
N TRP A 809 34.21 10.64 9.43
CA TRP A 809 35.44 10.73 8.66
C TRP A 809 36.64 10.29 9.51
N LYS A 810 37.33 9.23 9.09
CA LYS A 810 38.59 8.75 9.68
C LYS A 810 39.75 9.54 9.06
N GLY A 811 39.94 10.77 9.52
CA GLY A 811 40.78 11.75 8.84
C GLY A 811 40.09 12.18 7.54
N ASP A 812 40.66 11.82 6.40
CA ASP A 812 40.05 12.07 5.07
C ASP A 812 39.37 10.82 4.48
N MET A 813 39.33 9.71 5.25
CA MET A 813 38.71 8.46 4.83
C MET A 813 37.22 8.43 5.21
N ILE A 814 36.35 8.20 4.21
CA ILE A 814 34.90 8.00 4.43
C ILE A 814 34.66 6.81 5.38
N ASP A 815 33.76 7.00 6.36
CA ASP A 815 33.41 5.99 7.37
C ASP A 815 31.91 6.05 7.69
N LEU A 816 31.12 5.23 6.97
CA LEU A 816 29.67 5.11 7.13
C LEU A 816 29.26 4.38 8.41
N GLY A 817 30.22 3.75 9.10
CA GLY A 817 29.95 2.83 10.21
C GLY A 817 29.24 1.55 9.75
N GLU A 818 28.55 0.90 10.67
CA GLU A 818 27.61 -0.17 10.33
C GLU A 818 26.20 0.42 10.13
N PRO A 819 25.34 -0.19 9.30
CA PRO A 819 23.92 0.12 9.27
C PRO A 819 23.31 0.06 10.67
N LEU A 820 22.63 1.13 11.11
CA LEU A 820 22.03 1.19 12.43
C LEU A 820 20.76 0.32 12.51
N PRO A 821 20.58 -0.49 13.59
CA PRO A 821 19.38 -1.32 13.75
C PRO A 821 18.09 -0.50 13.75
N VAL A 822 16.99 -1.12 13.30
CA VAL A 822 15.64 -0.55 13.41
C VAL A 822 15.32 -0.14 14.84
N GLY A 823 14.72 1.04 15.02
CA GLY A 823 14.37 1.57 16.33
C GLY A 823 15.54 2.16 17.13
N THR A 824 16.76 2.20 16.58
CA THR A 824 17.87 2.97 17.16
C THR A 824 17.47 4.45 17.24
N GLU A 825 17.61 5.06 18.42
CA GLU A 825 17.40 6.50 18.61
C GLU A 825 18.64 7.26 18.09
N ILE A 826 18.41 8.15 17.14
CA ILE A 826 19.42 8.93 16.43
C ILE A 826 19.16 10.41 16.74
N LYS A 827 20.21 11.16 17.07
CA LYS A 827 20.10 12.61 17.25
C LYS A 827 19.74 13.27 15.91
N PRO A 828 18.86 14.27 15.86
CA PRO A 828 18.62 15.01 14.63
C PRO A 828 19.90 15.69 14.10
N PRO A 829 20.01 15.92 12.77
CA PRO A 829 21.11 16.68 12.18
C PRO A 829 21.29 18.06 12.82
N SER A 830 22.53 18.50 13.00
CA SER A 830 22.82 19.77 13.68
C SER A 830 22.20 20.98 12.96
N GLY A 831 21.47 21.79 13.73
CA GLY A 831 20.72 22.95 13.22
C GLY A 831 19.24 22.67 12.89
N GLU A 832 18.76 21.44 13.09
CA GLU A 832 17.33 21.12 13.24
C GLU A 832 16.76 21.54 14.61
#